data_AF-A0A946HTD2-F1
#
_entry.id   AF-A0A946HTD2-F1
#
_cell.length_a   1.000
_cell.length_b   1.000
_cell.length_c   1.000
_cell.angle_alpha   90.00
_cell.angle_beta   90.00
_cell.angle_gamma   90.00
#
_symmetry.space_group_name_H-M   'P 1'
#
loop_
_entity.id
_entity.type
_entity.pdbx_description
1 polymer ?
#
loop_
_entity_poly.entity_id
_entity_poly.type
_entity_poly.pdbx_seq_one_letter_code
_entity_poly.pdbx_strand_id
1 'polypeptide(L)'
;MSKVNRIWIVAPMRAHTRTVKAIFENGPIETYLRKTFATKLLELGKLEESFGIVAGTGVGKTVFLRDICQQHFGDKFQYDIVTSEDEATSYTWQCPVVICTTGVAMNYLKAGIIKNDGGDVVIIDEVHQTSEHLELVMALAKYKKIQVSWMSATIDSTVYLDYFGTRQIIECEHVEPGKEATVNCHLFTYQRYGLGINTRKPWVEYFLDDMGNLDKVISGQRGMVVFLPTRAMCEKMARKYDGNSTLHTDFYHGGESADKLYKYMRGEVKKPFIIFMTIAGSSSLNVQGLDWVVIHNEMFTEVVDKYTGVKALEKRALDSNFILQMGGRVHGRVVGGQIDILTEYEVDYHTLKPVVPEFVLAGDLEQVALTCARMEIDLDELDPIGGIDHDRYRQVWLMLVKRGLISRDNKLTDYGQKVEKFPVARIWGEHLAQSSNELLPLVMVCAATSSLYSMLNRDGKYDIDEFIVPCNDLLTKYNIVIHALESFGYIRKNHQDGTSVFGLKREYRSWAIEHGIYYKSVDSTLIAVSSILRALKIPLFRFQEDLPEITPELEANFKQLLIKVDAMELANQRGILREQRSGWSIDTVELSKTSVCRKSGQRLPMYGSVHTIRTQRNGTFHNMEGVFLTMQDLETVFSEPYIHNASCSPYGGVNISWYYPGLGMENLFVVEDNDDRIPDKHLTPELLTSLESSFIDRLAYNQLGDLDDDIERHNQIVIRAIVGTSRYSSISTARDEYSRLILGTGVYTVELAKEKGISLKIPKSRIPEGHAPVQPNGFETGHVNFNGVSEPGNISFRNALSGIFRRSITRTQPMPRPIRPLPTIYPIRHMPSSGSRFNNDFESNTAATPRKKSDKGNARRRKEFKKDMAEPMVETNEPVIPTGKTQARADWLIEQTEMTRAKITAQIAIRDQAMVDYQKAYDGNGITLEHQRAWTNAEKKITQLSEKIDKFENEALEIMEELEA
;
A
#
# COMPACT_ATOMS: atom_id res chain seq x y z
N MET A 1 -39.16 -24.45 -9.81
CA MET A 1 -38.13 -24.26 -8.77
C MET A 1 -36.93 -23.56 -9.41
N SER A 2 -36.19 -22.77 -8.64
CA SER A 2 -34.95 -22.13 -9.10
C SER A 2 -33.93 -23.19 -9.57
N LYS A 3 -33.18 -22.90 -10.64
CA LYS A 3 -31.95 -23.64 -10.97
C LYS A 3 -30.74 -23.17 -10.14
N VAL A 4 -30.78 -21.91 -9.69
CA VAL A 4 -29.75 -21.32 -8.83
C VAL A 4 -29.96 -21.80 -7.40
N ASN A 5 -28.90 -22.34 -6.82
CA ASN A 5 -28.83 -22.88 -5.46
C ASN A 5 -28.18 -21.87 -4.51
N ARG A 6 -27.05 -21.28 -4.92
CA ARG A 6 -26.33 -20.24 -4.17
C ARG A 6 -25.87 -19.10 -5.08
N ILE A 7 -25.97 -17.87 -4.59
CA ILE A 7 -25.41 -16.67 -5.23
C ILE A 7 -24.16 -16.23 -4.46
N TRP A 8 -23.04 -16.14 -5.18
CA TRP A 8 -21.75 -15.66 -4.66
C TRP A 8 -21.51 -14.24 -5.17
N ILE A 9 -21.59 -13.26 -4.27
CA ILE A 9 -21.35 -11.84 -4.60
C ILE A 9 -19.89 -11.52 -4.31
N VAL A 10 -19.10 -11.31 -5.35
CA VAL A 10 -17.67 -10.98 -5.25
C VAL A 10 -17.51 -9.46 -5.31
N ALA A 11 -16.86 -8.91 -4.28
CA ALA A 11 -16.60 -7.49 -4.14
C ALA A 11 -15.08 -7.23 -4.01
N PRO A 12 -14.47 -6.39 -4.86
CA PRO A 12 -13.03 -6.10 -4.80
C PRO A 12 -12.54 -5.49 -3.47
N MET A 13 -13.38 -4.68 -2.79
CA MET A 13 -13.00 -4.00 -1.54
C MET A 13 -13.85 -4.43 -0.34
N ARG A 14 -13.22 -4.56 0.84
CA ARG A 14 -13.89 -4.83 2.14
C ARG A 14 -15.01 -3.82 2.46
N ALA A 15 -14.85 -2.56 2.06
CA ALA A 15 -15.87 -1.52 2.23
C ALA A 15 -17.13 -1.75 1.37
N HIS A 16 -16.98 -2.46 0.24
CA HIS A 16 -18.10 -2.74 -0.66
C HIS A 16 -18.95 -3.92 -0.20
N THR A 17 -18.35 -4.95 0.43
CA THR A 17 -19.15 -6.03 1.08
C THR A 17 -20.08 -5.45 2.17
N ARG A 18 -19.57 -4.50 2.97
CA ARG A 18 -20.34 -3.73 3.96
C ARG A 18 -21.41 -2.82 3.32
N THR A 19 -21.18 -2.34 2.11
CA THR A 19 -22.19 -1.58 1.33
C THR A 19 -23.34 -2.47 0.88
N VAL A 20 -23.04 -3.68 0.36
CA VAL A 20 -24.04 -4.69 0.01
C VAL A 20 -24.85 -5.09 1.25
N LYS A 21 -24.19 -5.29 2.40
CA LYS A 21 -24.86 -5.55 3.70
C LYS A 21 -25.94 -4.52 4.01
N ALA A 22 -25.56 -3.23 4.03
CA ALA A 22 -26.47 -2.15 4.36
C ALA A 22 -27.68 -2.10 3.41
N ILE A 23 -27.50 -2.45 2.13
CA ILE A 23 -28.58 -2.51 1.15
C ILE A 23 -29.52 -3.71 1.39
N PHE A 24 -28.99 -4.85 1.84
CA PHE A 24 -29.80 -6.01 2.23
C PHE A 24 -30.59 -5.76 3.52
N GLU A 25 -30.08 -4.92 4.42
CA GLU A 25 -30.76 -4.54 5.67
C GLU A 25 -31.84 -3.43 5.46
N ASN A 26 -31.54 -2.35 4.73
CA ASN A 26 -32.35 -1.12 4.70
C ASN A 26 -33.61 -1.14 3.80
N GLY A 27 -34.23 -2.31 3.61
CA GLY A 27 -35.49 -2.46 2.86
C GLY A 27 -35.39 -2.23 1.34
N PRO A 28 -36.53 -2.24 0.61
CA PRO A 28 -36.56 -1.95 -0.81
C PRO A 28 -36.36 -0.44 -1.08
N ILE A 29 -35.33 -0.12 -1.86
CA ILE A 29 -35.01 1.26 -2.25
C ILE A 29 -35.43 1.47 -3.71
N GLU A 30 -36.23 2.51 -3.94
CA GLU A 30 -36.64 2.92 -5.29
C GLU A 30 -35.50 3.66 -5.99
N THR A 31 -34.98 3.12 -7.10
CA THR A 31 -33.78 3.61 -7.79
C THR A 31 -34.06 4.01 -9.24
N TYR A 32 -33.18 4.81 -9.86
CA TYR A 32 -33.33 5.15 -11.28
C TYR A 32 -33.26 3.91 -12.17
N LEU A 33 -32.33 2.98 -11.89
CA LEU A 33 -32.23 1.71 -12.62
C LEU A 33 -33.57 0.95 -12.58
N ARG A 34 -34.20 0.87 -11.40
CA ARG A 34 -35.52 0.25 -11.20
C ARG A 34 -36.62 0.94 -11.99
N LYS A 35 -36.71 2.28 -11.91
CA LYS A 35 -37.71 3.08 -12.65
C LYS A 35 -37.64 2.90 -14.16
N THR A 36 -36.42 2.90 -14.70
CA THR A 36 -36.18 2.96 -16.15
C THR A 36 -36.13 1.59 -16.80
N PHE A 37 -35.67 0.56 -16.08
CA PHE A 37 -35.41 -0.78 -16.64
C PHE A 37 -36.17 -1.92 -15.92
N ALA A 38 -37.21 -1.63 -15.13
CA ALA A 38 -37.97 -2.59 -14.32
C ALA A 38 -38.16 -3.99 -14.96
N THR A 39 -38.73 -4.05 -16.16
CA THR A 39 -39.01 -5.31 -16.88
C THR A 39 -37.72 -6.07 -17.19
N LYS A 40 -36.70 -5.38 -17.72
CA LYS A 40 -35.43 -5.99 -18.10
C LYS A 40 -34.63 -6.44 -16.87
N LEU A 41 -34.65 -5.68 -15.77
CA LEU A 41 -34.07 -6.09 -14.49
C LEU A 41 -34.74 -7.36 -13.94
N LEU A 42 -36.07 -7.45 -14.02
CA LEU A 42 -36.82 -8.65 -13.59
C LEU A 42 -36.50 -9.88 -14.46
N GLU A 43 -36.10 -9.68 -15.72
CA GLU A 43 -35.59 -10.74 -16.60
C GLU A 43 -34.15 -11.13 -16.27
N LEU A 44 -33.23 -10.17 -16.11
CA LEU A 44 -31.86 -10.43 -15.63
C LEU A 44 -31.85 -11.13 -14.27
N GLY A 45 -32.78 -10.76 -13.38
CA GLY A 45 -32.93 -11.30 -12.03
C GLY A 45 -33.44 -12.73 -11.95
N LYS A 46 -33.76 -13.37 -13.08
CA LYS A 46 -34.00 -14.84 -13.15
C LYS A 46 -32.72 -15.65 -13.19
N LEU A 47 -31.58 -15.01 -13.47
CA LEU A 47 -30.28 -15.63 -13.70
C LEU A 47 -30.31 -16.78 -14.75
N GLU A 48 -31.17 -16.67 -15.76
CA GLU A 48 -31.24 -17.66 -16.87
C GLU A 48 -30.03 -17.56 -17.81
N GLU A 49 -29.37 -16.40 -17.86
CA GLU A 49 -28.12 -16.14 -18.59
C GLU A 49 -27.19 -15.19 -17.80
N SER A 50 -25.91 -15.13 -18.17
CA SER A 50 -24.94 -14.13 -17.70
C SER A 50 -25.29 -12.72 -18.18
N PHE A 51 -25.16 -11.72 -17.31
CA PHE A 51 -25.46 -10.32 -17.63
C PHE A 51 -24.35 -9.33 -17.27
N GLY A 52 -24.34 -8.19 -17.96
CA GLY A 52 -23.51 -7.02 -17.67
C GLY A 52 -24.35 -5.80 -17.30
N ILE A 53 -23.91 -4.99 -16.32
CA ILE A 53 -24.54 -3.69 -16.03
C ILE A 53 -23.45 -2.61 -15.90
N VAL A 54 -23.39 -1.70 -16.87
CA VAL A 54 -22.61 -0.46 -16.79
C VAL A 54 -23.57 0.69 -16.50
N ALA A 55 -23.56 1.16 -15.26
CA ALA A 55 -24.40 2.26 -14.81
C ALA A 55 -23.69 3.02 -13.70
N GLY A 56 -23.77 4.35 -13.72
CA GLY A 56 -23.06 5.20 -12.77
C GLY A 56 -23.25 4.78 -11.29
N THR A 57 -22.30 5.13 -10.41
CA THR A 57 -22.47 4.89 -8.97
C THR A 57 -23.80 5.47 -8.46
N GLY A 58 -24.43 4.88 -7.43
CA GLY A 58 -25.72 5.36 -6.92
C GLY A 58 -26.97 5.23 -7.82
N VAL A 59 -26.85 4.93 -9.12
CA VAL A 59 -28.00 4.81 -10.06
C VAL A 59 -28.95 3.66 -9.70
N GLY A 60 -28.43 2.63 -9.00
CA GLY A 60 -29.22 1.53 -8.43
C GLY A 60 -28.54 0.16 -8.45
N LYS A 61 -27.37 0.02 -9.08
CA LYS A 61 -26.65 -1.26 -9.28
C LYS A 61 -26.66 -2.18 -8.05
N THR A 62 -26.02 -1.79 -6.96
CA THR A 62 -25.87 -2.65 -5.77
C THR A 62 -27.22 -2.90 -5.06
N VAL A 63 -28.26 -2.09 -5.32
CA VAL A 63 -29.65 -2.37 -4.89
C VAL A 63 -30.28 -3.50 -5.70
N PHE A 64 -30.01 -3.57 -7.00
CA PHE A 64 -30.52 -4.66 -7.85
C PHE A 64 -30.01 -6.04 -7.39
N LEU A 65 -28.81 -6.15 -6.80
CA LEU A 65 -28.34 -7.40 -6.17
C LEU A 65 -29.34 -7.96 -5.14
N ARG A 66 -30.02 -7.07 -4.40
CA ARG A 66 -31.06 -7.44 -3.43
C ARG A 66 -32.29 -8.01 -4.13
N ASP A 67 -32.73 -7.38 -5.22
CA ASP A 67 -33.88 -7.83 -6.02
C ASP A 67 -33.64 -9.24 -6.59
N ILE A 68 -32.43 -9.53 -7.10
CA ILE A 68 -32.05 -10.89 -7.54
C ILE A 68 -32.17 -11.89 -6.38
N CYS A 69 -31.62 -11.56 -5.21
CA CYS A 69 -31.67 -12.44 -4.03
C CYS A 69 -33.11 -12.68 -3.55
N GLN A 70 -33.96 -11.65 -3.55
CA GLN A 70 -35.39 -11.79 -3.23
C GLN A 70 -36.15 -12.62 -4.28
N GLN A 71 -35.80 -12.50 -5.56
CA GLN A 71 -36.42 -13.25 -6.67
C GLN A 71 -36.11 -14.75 -6.61
N HIS A 72 -34.93 -15.15 -6.12
CA HIS A 72 -34.55 -16.56 -5.98
C HIS A 72 -34.87 -17.16 -4.59
N PHE A 73 -34.76 -16.39 -3.52
CA PHE A 73 -34.80 -16.90 -2.13
C PHE A 73 -35.87 -16.24 -1.23
N GLY A 74 -36.69 -15.33 -1.77
CA GLY A 74 -37.78 -14.66 -1.05
C GLY A 74 -37.35 -13.44 -0.23
N ASP A 75 -38.33 -12.69 0.29
CA ASP A 75 -38.11 -11.40 0.96
C ASP A 75 -37.21 -11.44 2.21
N LYS A 76 -37.07 -12.62 2.83
CA LYS A 76 -36.28 -12.87 4.04
C LYS A 76 -35.21 -13.93 3.78
N PHE A 77 -34.44 -13.75 2.71
CA PHE A 77 -33.30 -14.61 2.40
C PHE A 77 -32.20 -14.49 3.48
N GLN A 78 -31.58 -15.62 3.81
CA GLN A 78 -30.36 -15.62 4.63
C GLN A 78 -29.16 -15.24 3.78
N TYR A 79 -28.23 -14.50 4.37
CA TYR A 79 -26.95 -14.18 3.75
C TYR A 79 -25.85 -14.08 4.82
N ASP A 80 -24.61 -14.16 4.38
CA ASP A 80 -23.42 -13.95 5.22
C ASP A 80 -22.29 -13.26 4.45
N ILE A 81 -21.27 -12.79 5.17
CA ILE A 81 -20.15 -12.02 4.62
C ILE A 81 -18.82 -12.62 5.04
N VAL A 82 -17.97 -12.94 4.06
CA VAL A 82 -16.63 -13.49 4.31
C VAL A 82 -15.56 -12.54 3.77
N THR A 83 -14.75 -12.02 4.69
CA THR A 83 -13.61 -11.16 4.40
C THR A 83 -12.33 -11.79 4.98
N SER A 84 -11.27 -11.01 5.21
CA SER A 84 -10.15 -11.41 6.05
C SER A 84 -10.37 -11.12 7.54
N GLU A 85 -11.42 -10.35 7.88
CA GLU A 85 -11.81 -9.97 9.24
C GLU A 85 -13.00 -10.81 9.73
N ASP A 86 -13.91 -11.15 8.80
CA ASP A 86 -15.09 -12.00 9.00
C ASP A 86 -14.80 -13.36 8.33
N GLU A 87 -14.55 -14.42 9.10
CA GLU A 87 -14.32 -15.76 8.53
C GLU A 87 -15.63 -16.52 8.25
N ALA A 88 -15.55 -17.57 7.42
CA ALA A 88 -16.71 -18.42 7.17
C ALA A 88 -16.99 -19.38 8.34
N THR A 89 -18.25 -19.40 8.73
CA THR A 89 -18.81 -20.02 9.92
C THR A 89 -19.68 -21.23 9.53
N SER A 90 -20.16 -21.99 10.53
CA SER A 90 -21.18 -23.02 10.29
C SER A 90 -22.51 -22.46 9.76
N TYR A 91 -22.78 -21.16 9.96
CA TYR A 91 -23.92 -20.43 9.42
C TYR A 91 -23.69 -20.01 7.95
N THR A 92 -22.48 -19.56 7.58
CA THR A 92 -22.12 -19.20 6.20
C THR A 92 -22.45 -20.32 5.21
N TRP A 93 -22.17 -21.58 5.59
CA TRP A 93 -22.42 -22.75 4.75
C TRP A 93 -23.91 -23.12 4.61
N GLN A 94 -24.78 -22.55 5.44
CA GLN A 94 -26.24 -22.67 5.33
C GLN A 94 -26.85 -21.57 4.45
N CYS A 95 -26.18 -20.42 4.29
CA CYS A 95 -26.72 -19.29 3.55
C CYS A 95 -26.83 -19.55 2.03
N PRO A 96 -27.96 -19.21 1.38
CA PRO A 96 -28.08 -19.21 -0.07
C PRO A 96 -27.40 -18.02 -0.76
N VAL A 97 -26.98 -16.99 -0.01
CA VAL A 97 -26.22 -15.85 -0.52
C VAL A 97 -24.96 -15.65 0.32
N VAL A 98 -23.79 -15.57 -0.32
CA VAL A 98 -22.51 -15.30 0.35
C VAL A 98 -21.82 -14.13 -0.34
N ILE A 99 -21.54 -13.07 0.41
CA ILE A 99 -20.82 -11.88 -0.05
C ILE A 99 -19.36 -12.04 0.35
N CYS A 100 -18.41 -11.95 -0.58
CA CYS A 100 -17.00 -12.21 -0.27
C CYS A 100 -16.02 -11.30 -1.03
N THR A 101 -14.82 -11.18 -0.46
CA THR A 101 -13.69 -10.49 -1.12
C THR A 101 -13.01 -11.38 -2.16
N THR A 102 -12.32 -10.78 -3.13
CA THR A 102 -11.70 -11.49 -4.27
C THR A 102 -10.73 -12.60 -3.84
N GLY A 103 -9.88 -12.37 -2.84
CA GLY A 103 -8.98 -13.40 -2.31
C GLY A 103 -9.72 -14.60 -1.67
N VAL A 104 -10.87 -14.36 -1.03
CA VAL A 104 -11.73 -15.43 -0.49
C VAL A 104 -12.38 -16.21 -1.62
N ALA A 105 -12.97 -15.52 -2.60
CA ALA A 105 -13.58 -16.13 -3.78
C ALA A 105 -12.57 -16.98 -4.57
N MET A 106 -11.34 -16.48 -4.74
CA MET A 106 -10.24 -17.21 -5.38
C MET A 106 -9.94 -18.52 -4.63
N ASN A 107 -9.79 -18.47 -3.31
CA ASN A 107 -9.52 -19.65 -2.51
C ASN A 107 -10.70 -20.64 -2.50
N TYR A 108 -11.95 -20.18 -2.57
CA TYR A 108 -13.13 -21.05 -2.66
C TYR A 108 -13.31 -21.69 -4.04
N LEU A 109 -12.92 -21.00 -5.12
CA LEU A 109 -12.78 -21.62 -6.45
C LEU A 109 -11.65 -22.67 -6.44
N LYS A 110 -10.47 -22.34 -5.89
CA LYS A 110 -9.34 -23.29 -5.72
C LYS A 110 -9.63 -24.47 -4.79
N ALA A 111 -10.66 -24.37 -3.95
CA ALA A 111 -11.11 -25.44 -3.05
C ALA A 111 -12.33 -26.23 -3.58
N GLY A 112 -12.91 -25.83 -4.72
CA GLY A 112 -14.14 -26.45 -5.25
C GLY A 112 -15.40 -26.16 -4.42
N ILE A 113 -15.36 -25.12 -3.57
CA ILE A 113 -16.49 -24.68 -2.73
C ILE A 113 -17.51 -23.90 -3.57
N ILE A 114 -17.05 -23.06 -4.51
CA ILE A 114 -17.89 -22.46 -5.55
C ILE A 114 -17.91 -23.43 -6.75
N LYS A 115 -19.10 -23.92 -7.15
CA LYS A 115 -19.17 -25.03 -8.11
C LYS A 115 -20.41 -25.05 -9.01
N ASN A 116 -20.17 -25.26 -10.31
CA ASN A 116 -21.17 -25.25 -11.38
C ASN A 116 -22.22 -26.38 -11.23
N ASP A 117 -21.77 -27.60 -10.91
CA ASP A 117 -22.63 -28.76 -10.67
C ASP A 117 -23.59 -28.59 -9.48
N GLY A 118 -23.28 -27.65 -8.58
CA GLY A 118 -24.13 -27.26 -7.46
C GLY A 118 -25.23 -26.26 -7.81
N GLY A 119 -25.24 -25.67 -9.02
CA GLY A 119 -26.13 -24.58 -9.37
C GLY A 119 -25.70 -23.23 -8.77
N ASP A 120 -24.40 -23.03 -8.55
CA ASP A 120 -23.85 -21.76 -8.05
C ASP A 120 -23.73 -20.72 -9.18
N VAL A 121 -24.05 -19.46 -8.86
CA VAL A 121 -23.84 -18.31 -9.76
C VAL A 121 -22.93 -17.28 -9.08
N VAL A 122 -22.00 -16.69 -9.84
CA VAL A 122 -21.11 -15.62 -9.38
C VAL A 122 -21.59 -14.28 -9.93
N ILE A 123 -21.66 -13.26 -9.07
CA ILE A 123 -21.94 -11.88 -9.48
C ILE A 123 -20.81 -10.98 -8.96
N ILE A 124 -20.14 -10.27 -9.86
CA ILE A 124 -19.02 -9.38 -9.54
C ILE A 124 -19.50 -7.93 -9.60
N ASP A 125 -19.45 -7.18 -8.50
CA ASP A 125 -19.78 -5.75 -8.46
C ASP A 125 -18.53 -4.86 -8.33
N GLU A 126 -18.62 -3.64 -8.87
CA GLU A 126 -17.48 -2.72 -9.10
C GLU A 126 -16.29 -3.40 -9.84
N VAL A 127 -16.57 -4.22 -10.87
CA VAL A 127 -15.56 -5.05 -11.60
C VAL A 127 -14.41 -4.25 -12.26
N HIS A 128 -14.58 -2.93 -12.40
CA HIS A 128 -13.54 -2.00 -12.83
C HIS A 128 -12.38 -1.83 -11.83
N GLN A 129 -12.52 -2.35 -10.61
CA GLN A 129 -11.46 -2.36 -9.59
C GLN A 129 -10.62 -3.65 -9.74
N THR A 130 -9.75 -3.66 -10.74
CA THR A 130 -8.83 -4.77 -11.05
C THR A 130 -7.86 -5.09 -9.91
N SER A 131 -7.47 -6.36 -9.83
CA SER A 131 -6.49 -6.91 -8.89
C SER A 131 -6.13 -8.33 -9.32
N GLU A 132 -4.95 -8.81 -8.96
CA GLU A 132 -4.46 -10.15 -9.33
C GLU A 132 -5.47 -11.25 -8.90
N HIS A 133 -6.03 -11.10 -7.68
CA HIS A 133 -7.08 -11.98 -7.18
C HIS A 133 -8.40 -11.88 -7.94
N LEU A 134 -8.82 -10.71 -8.43
CA LEU A 134 -10.06 -10.58 -9.21
C LEU A 134 -9.92 -11.26 -10.56
N GLU A 135 -8.78 -11.05 -11.23
CA GLU A 135 -8.49 -11.65 -12.54
C GLU A 135 -8.41 -13.18 -12.45
N LEU A 136 -7.78 -13.72 -11.38
CA LEU A 136 -7.81 -15.17 -11.09
C LEU A 136 -9.23 -15.69 -10.76
N VAL A 137 -10.07 -14.92 -10.06
CA VAL A 137 -11.48 -15.31 -9.84
C VAL A 137 -12.23 -15.40 -11.17
N MET A 138 -12.07 -14.43 -12.05
CA MET A 138 -12.72 -14.40 -13.36
C MET A 138 -12.26 -15.55 -14.26
N ALA A 139 -10.95 -15.85 -14.27
CA ALA A 139 -10.35 -16.97 -15.00
C ALA A 139 -10.81 -18.34 -14.45
N LEU A 140 -10.71 -18.57 -13.13
CA LEU A 140 -11.11 -19.83 -12.50
C LEU A 140 -12.63 -20.10 -12.61
N ALA A 141 -13.46 -19.06 -12.55
CA ALA A 141 -14.91 -19.20 -12.75
C ALA A 141 -15.25 -19.58 -14.20
N LYS A 142 -14.60 -18.93 -15.18
CA LYS A 142 -14.72 -19.21 -16.61
C LYS A 142 -14.26 -20.63 -16.96
N TYR A 143 -13.08 -21.05 -16.50
CA TYR A 143 -12.57 -22.42 -16.66
C TYR A 143 -13.54 -23.47 -16.09
N LYS A 144 -14.08 -23.24 -14.88
CA LYS A 144 -15.11 -24.10 -14.26
C LYS A 144 -16.50 -23.99 -14.89
N LYS A 145 -16.67 -23.13 -15.90
CA LYS A 145 -17.92 -22.86 -16.63
C LYS A 145 -19.06 -22.37 -15.72
N ILE A 146 -18.69 -21.75 -14.59
CA ILE A 146 -19.64 -21.13 -13.64
C ILE A 146 -20.19 -19.88 -14.30
N GLN A 147 -21.50 -19.66 -14.17
CA GLN A 147 -22.15 -18.45 -14.70
C GLN A 147 -21.65 -17.22 -13.93
N VAL A 148 -21.04 -16.28 -14.66
CA VAL A 148 -20.59 -14.99 -14.13
C VAL A 148 -21.47 -13.88 -14.70
N SER A 149 -22.05 -13.07 -13.83
CA SER A 149 -22.58 -11.74 -14.16
C SER A 149 -21.69 -10.66 -13.55
N TRP A 150 -21.64 -9.48 -14.18
CA TRP A 150 -20.70 -8.42 -13.78
C TRP A 150 -21.33 -7.02 -13.82
N MET A 151 -20.86 -6.13 -12.95
CA MET A 151 -21.47 -4.83 -12.71
C MET A 151 -20.38 -3.77 -12.47
N SER A 152 -20.48 -2.63 -13.15
CA SER A 152 -19.47 -1.56 -13.13
C SER A 152 -20.09 -0.17 -13.09
N ALA A 153 -19.36 0.81 -12.53
CA ALA A 153 -19.74 2.21 -12.57
C ALA A 153 -19.39 2.90 -13.89
N THR A 154 -18.20 2.60 -14.40
CA THR A 154 -17.45 3.37 -15.39
C THR A 154 -16.39 2.43 -15.96
N ILE A 155 -16.70 1.77 -17.07
CA ILE A 155 -15.76 0.90 -17.79
C ILE A 155 -16.17 0.80 -19.26
N ASP A 156 -15.20 0.48 -20.13
CA ASP A 156 -15.51 -0.06 -21.45
C ASP A 156 -16.15 -1.46 -21.28
N SER A 157 -17.39 -1.64 -21.75
CA SER A 157 -18.14 -2.88 -21.60
C SER A 157 -17.61 -4.02 -22.47
N THR A 158 -16.98 -3.69 -23.62
CA THR A 158 -16.63 -4.66 -24.67
C THR A 158 -15.77 -5.80 -24.16
N VAL A 159 -14.73 -5.51 -23.39
CA VAL A 159 -13.78 -6.51 -22.88
C VAL A 159 -14.44 -7.58 -22.00
N TYR A 160 -15.49 -7.24 -21.23
CA TYR A 160 -16.24 -8.21 -20.39
C TYR A 160 -17.40 -8.86 -21.15
N LEU A 161 -17.96 -8.18 -22.15
CA LEU A 161 -18.91 -8.79 -23.08
C LEU A 161 -18.23 -9.97 -23.80
N ASP A 162 -17.09 -9.72 -24.42
CA ASP A 162 -16.34 -10.70 -25.21
C ASP A 162 -15.74 -11.81 -24.31
N TYR A 163 -15.06 -11.43 -23.22
CA TYR A 163 -14.34 -12.40 -22.37
C TYR A 163 -15.25 -13.46 -21.71
N PHE A 164 -16.47 -13.08 -21.30
CA PHE A 164 -17.45 -14.00 -20.70
C PHE A 164 -18.51 -14.51 -21.70
N GLY A 165 -18.56 -13.98 -22.93
CA GLY A 165 -19.67 -14.24 -23.86
C GLY A 165 -21.02 -13.69 -23.35
N THR A 166 -21.00 -12.54 -22.67
CA THR A 166 -22.14 -11.96 -21.96
C THR A 166 -23.26 -11.57 -22.93
N ARG A 167 -24.43 -12.22 -22.83
CA ARG A 167 -25.52 -12.05 -23.80
C ARG A 167 -26.42 -10.84 -23.55
N GLN A 168 -26.53 -10.38 -22.31
CA GLN A 168 -27.49 -9.34 -21.93
C GLN A 168 -26.80 -8.22 -21.17
N ILE A 169 -26.89 -6.99 -21.69
CA ILE A 169 -26.29 -5.80 -21.06
C ILE A 169 -27.33 -4.70 -20.80
N ILE A 170 -27.19 -3.99 -19.69
CA ILE A 170 -27.80 -2.67 -19.46
C ILE A 170 -26.68 -1.64 -19.37
N GLU A 171 -26.71 -0.66 -20.27
CA GLU A 171 -25.88 0.54 -20.22
C GLU A 171 -26.77 1.73 -19.84
N CYS A 172 -26.33 2.50 -18.84
CA CYS A 172 -27.14 3.56 -18.24
C CYS A 172 -26.28 4.76 -17.81
N GLU A 173 -25.96 5.60 -18.79
CA GLU A 173 -25.46 6.96 -18.60
C GLU A 173 -26.62 7.88 -18.18
N HIS A 174 -26.95 7.94 -16.88
CA HIS A 174 -27.97 8.87 -16.40
C HIS A 174 -27.38 10.12 -15.75
N VAL A 175 -27.71 11.25 -16.36
CA VAL A 175 -27.58 12.60 -15.82
C VAL A 175 -28.98 13.18 -15.72
N GLU A 176 -29.45 13.52 -14.51
CA GLU A 176 -30.72 14.25 -14.36
C GLU A 176 -30.56 15.68 -14.92
N PRO A 177 -31.45 16.15 -15.82
CA PRO A 177 -31.40 17.52 -16.33
C PRO A 177 -31.42 18.56 -15.21
N GLY A 178 -30.45 19.48 -15.21
CA GLY A 178 -30.27 20.46 -14.12
C GLY A 178 -29.51 19.94 -12.88
N LYS A 179 -29.01 18.69 -12.91
CA LYS A 179 -28.06 18.14 -11.93
C LYS A 179 -26.67 17.87 -12.50
N GLU A 180 -26.39 18.37 -13.70
CA GLU A 180 -25.02 18.47 -14.21
C GLU A 180 -24.17 19.26 -13.22
N ALA A 181 -23.02 18.71 -12.83
CA ALA A 181 -22.09 19.40 -11.95
C ALA A 181 -21.22 20.37 -12.75
N THR A 182 -21.03 21.59 -12.24
CA THR A 182 -20.06 22.56 -12.77
C THR A 182 -18.65 22.00 -12.61
N VAL A 183 -17.89 21.89 -13.70
CA VAL A 183 -16.51 21.36 -13.67
C VAL A 183 -15.49 22.48 -13.91
N ASN A 184 -14.47 22.55 -13.05
CA ASN A 184 -13.31 23.42 -13.21
C ASN A 184 -12.01 22.61 -13.29
N CYS A 185 -11.11 22.95 -14.22
CA CYS A 185 -9.77 22.38 -14.30
C CYS A 185 -8.72 23.40 -13.81
N HIS A 186 -8.00 23.08 -12.73
CA HIS A 186 -6.98 23.93 -12.12
C HIS A 186 -5.58 23.45 -12.51
N LEU A 187 -4.94 24.19 -13.41
CA LEU A 187 -3.67 23.82 -14.05
C LEU A 187 -2.43 24.22 -13.23
N PHE A 188 -2.05 23.38 -12.26
CA PHE A 188 -0.90 23.57 -11.37
C PHE A 188 0.46 23.27 -12.04
N THR A 189 0.84 24.12 -13.01
CA THR A 189 2.21 24.11 -13.56
C THR A 189 3.15 25.02 -12.75
N TYR A 190 4.39 24.57 -12.58
CA TYR A 190 5.44 25.31 -11.85
C TYR A 190 5.68 26.73 -12.38
N GLN A 191 5.45 26.97 -13.67
CA GLN A 191 5.65 28.27 -14.31
C GLN A 191 4.49 29.27 -14.06
N ARG A 192 3.25 28.79 -13.90
CA ARG A 192 2.04 29.66 -13.97
C ARG A 192 1.72 30.43 -12.69
N TYR A 193 2.24 29.98 -11.54
CA TYR A 193 1.90 30.54 -10.22
C TYR A 193 3.07 31.25 -9.51
N GLY A 194 4.21 31.45 -10.17
CA GLY A 194 5.42 32.00 -9.52
C GLY A 194 6.00 31.08 -8.43
N LEU A 195 5.61 29.80 -8.43
CA LEU A 195 6.07 28.74 -7.52
C LEU A 195 7.52 28.37 -7.85
N GLY A 196 8.45 29.25 -7.46
CA GLY A 196 9.88 28.97 -7.49
C GLY A 196 10.18 27.69 -6.72
N ILE A 197 11.28 27.01 -7.09
CA ILE A 197 11.64 25.62 -6.72
C ILE A 197 11.56 25.29 -5.21
N ASN A 198 11.49 26.28 -4.33
CA ASN A 198 11.38 26.15 -2.87
C ASN A 198 9.96 26.22 -2.28
N THR A 199 8.89 26.46 -3.04
CA THR A 199 7.52 26.53 -2.48
C THR A 199 6.96 25.15 -2.15
N ARG A 200 7.04 24.76 -0.86
CA ARG A 200 6.70 23.43 -0.34
C ARG A 200 5.19 23.13 -0.14
N LYS A 201 4.28 24.00 -0.59
CA LYS A 201 2.84 23.91 -0.28
C LYS A 201 2.12 23.00 -1.31
N PRO A 202 1.43 21.91 -0.89
CA PRO A 202 0.66 21.05 -1.80
C PRO A 202 -0.50 21.79 -2.49
N TRP A 203 -0.90 21.35 -3.69
CA TRP A 203 -1.99 21.99 -4.45
C TRP A 203 -3.32 22.02 -3.70
N VAL A 204 -3.64 20.97 -2.94
CA VAL A 204 -4.84 20.95 -2.06
C VAL A 204 -4.80 22.06 -1.01
N GLU A 205 -3.64 22.35 -0.43
CA GLU A 205 -3.51 23.44 0.55
C GLU A 205 -3.60 24.82 -0.12
N TYR A 206 -3.14 24.96 -1.36
CA TYR A 206 -3.33 26.20 -2.15
C TYR A 206 -4.79 26.39 -2.56
N PHE A 207 -5.44 25.33 -3.05
CA PHE A 207 -6.85 25.34 -3.43
C PHE A 207 -7.76 25.68 -2.23
N LEU A 208 -7.50 25.12 -1.06
CA LEU A 208 -8.31 25.38 0.13
C LEU A 208 -8.04 26.77 0.73
N ASP A 209 -6.77 27.08 1.03
CA ASP A 209 -6.41 28.30 1.74
C ASP A 209 -6.33 29.51 0.78
N ASP A 210 -5.46 29.44 -0.22
CA ASP A 210 -4.99 30.61 -0.97
C ASP A 210 -5.98 31.04 -2.07
N MET A 211 -6.84 30.13 -2.52
CA MET A 211 -7.98 30.41 -3.42
C MET A 211 -9.31 30.66 -2.67
N GLY A 212 -9.27 30.69 -1.33
CA GLY A 212 -10.42 30.97 -0.47
C GLY A 212 -11.57 29.95 -0.57
N ASN A 213 -11.30 28.70 -0.99
CA ASN A 213 -12.37 27.70 -1.10
C ASN A 213 -12.80 27.15 0.26
N LEU A 214 -11.93 27.17 1.28
CA LEU A 214 -12.31 26.84 2.66
C LEU A 214 -13.45 27.74 3.16
N ASP A 215 -13.35 29.06 2.93
CA ASP A 215 -14.39 30.02 3.30
C ASP A 215 -15.69 29.78 2.51
N LYS A 216 -15.60 29.39 1.23
CA LYS A 216 -16.78 29.04 0.41
C LYS A 216 -17.48 27.77 0.91
N VAL A 217 -16.73 26.79 1.43
CA VAL A 217 -17.32 25.59 2.05
C VAL A 217 -18.06 25.95 3.34
N ILE A 218 -17.47 26.78 4.20
CA ILE A 218 -18.07 27.19 5.47
C ILE A 218 -19.28 28.11 5.24
N SER A 219 -19.10 29.22 4.51
CA SER A 219 -20.16 30.21 4.27
C SER A 219 -21.28 29.68 3.37
N GLY A 220 -20.96 28.88 2.36
CA GLY A 220 -21.92 28.22 1.48
C GLY A 220 -22.54 26.95 2.06
N GLN A 221 -22.19 26.57 3.31
CA GLN A 221 -22.67 25.36 3.98
C GLN A 221 -22.55 24.11 3.08
N ARG A 222 -21.38 23.91 2.46
CA ARG A 222 -21.13 22.85 1.45
C ARG A 222 -20.69 21.54 2.10
N GLY A 223 -20.98 20.42 1.45
CA GLY A 223 -20.44 19.10 1.82
C GLY A 223 -19.40 18.66 0.80
N MET A 224 -18.12 18.64 1.18
CA MET A 224 -17.02 18.41 0.25
C MET A 224 -16.29 17.08 0.47
N VAL A 225 -15.90 16.42 -0.62
CA VAL A 225 -14.93 15.31 -0.64
C VAL A 225 -13.71 15.74 -1.43
N VAL A 226 -12.51 15.49 -0.90
CA VAL A 226 -11.24 15.79 -1.54
C VAL A 226 -10.44 14.51 -1.74
N PHE A 227 -10.30 14.07 -2.98
CA PHE A 227 -9.50 12.91 -3.34
C PHE A 227 -8.01 13.27 -3.40
N LEU A 228 -7.17 12.49 -2.72
CA LEU A 228 -5.72 12.70 -2.57
C LEU A 228 -4.95 11.39 -2.82
N PRO A 229 -3.71 11.45 -3.36
CA PRO A 229 -2.98 10.26 -3.81
C PRO A 229 -2.48 9.35 -2.68
N THR A 230 -2.41 9.81 -1.42
CA THR A 230 -1.87 9.00 -0.32
C THR A 230 -2.64 9.15 1.00
N ARG A 231 -2.72 8.04 1.75
CA ARG A 231 -3.21 7.98 3.13
C ARG A 231 -2.61 9.09 4.02
N ALA A 232 -1.30 9.29 3.95
CA ALA A 232 -0.60 10.27 4.78
C ALA A 232 -1.04 11.71 4.47
N MET A 233 -1.34 12.02 3.20
CA MET A 233 -1.92 13.31 2.84
C MET A 233 -3.37 13.46 3.35
N CYS A 234 -4.20 12.41 3.24
CA CYS A 234 -5.56 12.44 3.80
C CYS A 234 -5.58 12.72 5.31
N GLU A 235 -4.77 11.98 6.06
CA GLU A 235 -4.60 12.17 7.50
C GLU A 235 -4.05 13.56 7.85
N LYS A 236 -2.98 14.01 7.17
CA LYS A 236 -2.38 15.34 7.39
C LYS A 236 -3.39 16.45 7.12
N MET A 237 -4.17 16.35 6.04
CA MET A 237 -5.15 17.38 5.68
C MET A 237 -6.31 17.43 6.66
N ALA A 238 -6.88 16.28 7.05
CA ALA A 238 -7.89 16.26 8.12
C ALA A 238 -7.35 16.91 9.40
N ARG A 239 -6.18 16.47 9.90
CA ARG A 239 -5.53 17.06 11.10
C ARG A 239 -5.16 18.55 10.97
N LYS A 240 -5.03 19.10 9.75
CA LYS A 240 -4.76 20.54 9.53
C LYS A 240 -6.01 21.39 9.67
N TYR A 241 -7.18 20.87 9.26
CA TYR A 241 -8.44 21.62 9.23
C TYR A 241 -9.41 21.23 10.37
N ASP A 242 -9.06 20.22 11.17
CA ASP A 242 -9.71 19.90 12.43
C ASP A 242 -9.50 21.02 13.48
N GLY A 243 -10.43 21.13 14.44
CA GLY A 243 -10.46 22.18 15.45
C GLY A 243 -11.23 23.46 15.06
N ASN A 244 -11.73 23.58 13.82
CA ASN A 244 -12.73 24.61 13.50
C ASN A 244 -14.13 24.16 13.97
N SER A 245 -14.67 24.82 14.99
CA SER A 245 -15.97 24.47 15.60
C SER A 245 -17.19 24.54 14.67
N THR A 246 -17.04 25.17 13.50
CA THR A 246 -18.10 25.31 12.49
C THR A 246 -17.96 24.29 11.35
N LEU A 247 -16.82 23.60 11.22
CA LEU A 247 -16.50 22.72 10.08
C LEU A 247 -16.11 21.31 10.54
N HIS A 248 -16.92 20.32 10.20
CA HIS A 248 -16.57 18.93 10.45
C HIS A 248 -15.54 18.43 9.43
N THR A 249 -14.38 17.95 9.88
CA THR A 249 -13.37 17.36 8.99
C THR A 249 -13.09 15.91 9.35
N ASP A 250 -12.80 15.08 8.33
CA ASP A 250 -12.44 13.68 8.52
C ASP A 250 -11.63 13.15 7.32
N PHE A 251 -11.19 11.89 7.38
CA PHE A 251 -10.41 11.22 6.34
C PHE A 251 -10.84 9.76 6.10
N TYR A 252 -10.58 9.25 4.89
CA TYR A 252 -10.83 7.84 4.54
C TYR A 252 -9.79 7.25 3.57
N HIS A 253 -9.37 6.02 3.85
CA HIS A 253 -8.51 5.22 2.98
C HIS A 253 -8.71 3.73 3.25
N GLY A 254 -8.13 2.84 2.45
CA GLY A 254 -8.26 1.38 2.59
C GLY A 254 -7.69 0.75 3.89
N GLY A 255 -7.33 1.58 4.88
CA GLY A 255 -7.00 1.16 6.25
C GLY A 255 -7.99 1.70 7.30
N GLU A 256 -9.01 2.48 6.89
CA GLU A 256 -10.14 2.87 7.72
C GLU A 256 -11.31 1.91 7.48
N SER A 257 -11.99 1.50 8.56
CA SER A 257 -13.25 0.78 8.40
C SER A 257 -14.27 1.65 7.67
N ALA A 258 -15.10 1.03 6.84
CA ALA A 258 -16.24 1.68 6.20
C ALA A 258 -17.20 2.30 7.24
N ASP A 259 -17.23 1.78 8.47
CA ASP A 259 -18.08 2.30 9.55
C ASP A 259 -17.84 3.78 9.84
N LYS A 260 -16.61 4.26 9.61
CA LYS A 260 -16.21 5.67 9.74
C LYS A 260 -17.03 6.60 8.84
N LEU A 261 -17.57 6.07 7.74
CA LEU A 261 -18.42 6.78 6.79
C LEU A 261 -19.93 6.60 7.05
N TYR A 262 -20.38 5.67 7.90
CA TYR A 262 -21.82 5.49 8.16
C TYR A 262 -22.50 6.74 8.72
N LYS A 263 -21.82 7.50 9.59
CA LYS A 263 -22.31 8.79 10.09
C LYS A 263 -22.60 9.81 8.98
N TYR A 264 -21.89 9.71 7.85
CA TYR A 264 -22.16 10.49 6.65
C TYR A 264 -23.22 9.83 5.75
N MET A 265 -23.24 8.50 5.61
CA MET A 265 -24.24 7.77 4.81
C MET A 265 -25.67 7.88 5.39
N ARG A 266 -25.78 8.02 6.70
CA ARG A 266 -27.03 8.26 7.44
C ARG A 266 -27.38 9.75 7.58
N GLY A 267 -26.47 10.65 7.18
CA GLY A 267 -26.65 12.10 7.35
C GLY A 267 -26.68 12.56 8.82
N GLU A 268 -26.04 11.83 9.72
CA GLU A 268 -25.84 12.22 11.13
C GLU A 268 -24.94 13.47 11.19
N VAL A 269 -23.85 13.48 10.41
CA VAL A 269 -23.00 14.67 10.20
C VAL A 269 -23.72 15.67 9.29
N LYS A 270 -23.79 16.93 9.71
CA LYS A 270 -24.37 18.03 8.92
C LYS A 270 -23.29 18.80 8.16
N LYS A 271 -23.72 19.58 7.17
CA LYS A 271 -22.87 20.56 6.48
C LYS A 271 -22.56 21.73 7.46
N PRO A 272 -21.41 22.42 7.31
CA PRO A 272 -20.37 22.18 6.33
C PRO A 272 -19.42 21.06 6.76
N PHE A 273 -18.89 20.31 5.80
CA PHE A 273 -17.89 19.27 6.08
C PHE A 273 -16.86 19.09 4.95
N ILE A 274 -15.69 18.55 5.30
CA ILE A 274 -14.68 18.07 4.35
C ILE A 274 -14.25 16.64 4.71
N ILE A 275 -14.31 15.71 3.75
CA ILE A 275 -13.74 14.36 3.90
C ILE A 275 -12.54 14.22 2.94
N PHE A 276 -11.36 13.99 3.48
CA PHE A 276 -10.14 13.75 2.70
C PHE A 276 -9.98 12.25 2.40
N MET A 277 -10.15 11.85 1.14
CA MET A 277 -10.25 10.45 0.74
C MET A 277 -9.10 10.03 -0.19
N THR A 278 -8.70 8.77 -0.16
CA THR A 278 -7.92 8.16 -1.26
C THR A 278 -8.86 7.55 -2.31
N ILE A 279 -8.32 6.93 -3.37
CA ILE A 279 -9.11 6.18 -4.37
C ILE A 279 -10.06 5.14 -3.76
N ALA A 280 -9.79 4.62 -2.56
CA ALA A 280 -10.70 3.73 -1.83
C ALA A 280 -12.08 4.36 -1.51
N GLY A 281 -12.18 5.70 -1.49
CA GLY A 281 -13.44 6.43 -1.30
C GLY A 281 -14.25 6.69 -2.58
N SER A 282 -13.78 6.21 -3.74
CA SER A 282 -14.42 6.42 -5.05
C SER A 282 -15.73 5.62 -5.21
N SER A 283 -15.76 4.41 -4.65
CA SER A 283 -16.84 3.40 -4.80
C SER A 283 -18.21 3.86 -4.27
N SER A 284 -19.26 3.09 -4.59
CA SER A 284 -20.68 3.42 -4.46
C SER A 284 -21.25 3.81 -3.07
N LEU A 285 -20.40 4.07 -2.05
CA LEU A 285 -20.77 4.68 -0.76
C LEU A 285 -21.40 6.07 -0.96
N ASN A 286 -22.71 6.21 -0.68
CA ASN A 286 -23.42 7.48 -0.84
C ASN A 286 -23.25 8.39 0.41
N VAL A 287 -22.57 9.53 0.26
CA VAL A 287 -22.28 10.49 1.33
C VAL A 287 -23.39 11.54 1.37
N GLN A 288 -24.25 11.53 2.39
CA GLN A 288 -25.38 12.47 2.47
C GLN A 288 -24.88 13.91 2.58
N GLY A 289 -25.48 14.80 1.79
CA GLY A 289 -25.09 16.20 1.73
C GLY A 289 -23.81 16.51 0.97
N LEU A 290 -23.13 15.52 0.36
CA LEU A 290 -22.06 15.77 -0.60
C LEU A 290 -22.60 16.61 -1.78
N ASP A 291 -21.94 17.72 -2.08
CA ASP A 291 -22.26 18.60 -3.20
C ASP A 291 -21.01 19.18 -3.90
N TRP A 292 -19.80 18.87 -3.42
CA TRP A 292 -18.54 19.32 -3.99
C TRP A 292 -17.50 18.20 -3.97
N VAL A 293 -16.91 17.87 -5.12
CA VAL A 293 -15.79 16.93 -5.25
C VAL A 293 -14.56 17.68 -5.73
N VAL A 294 -13.42 17.43 -5.09
CA VAL A 294 -12.11 17.91 -5.53
C VAL A 294 -11.25 16.69 -5.86
N ILE A 295 -10.66 16.66 -7.05
CA ILE A 295 -9.87 15.53 -7.56
C ILE A 295 -8.42 15.98 -7.70
N HIS A 296 -7.53 15.51 -6.83
CA HIS A 296 -6.09 15.59 -7.10
C HIS A 296 -5.76 14.54 -8.17
N ASN A 297 -5.34 14.96 -9.36
CA ASN A 297 -5.12 14.08 -10.51
C ASN A 297 -3.79 13.31 -10.41
N GLU A 298 -3.63 12.55 -9.33
CA GLU A 298 -2.45 11.74 -9.05
C GLU A 298 -2.86 10.46 -8.29
N MET A 299 -2.16 9.36 -8.57
CA MET A 299 -2.21 8.14 -7.79
C MET A 299 -0.81 7.49 -7.71
N PHE A 300 -0.67 6.54 -6.79
CA PHE A 300 0.43 5.59 -6.79
C PHE A 300 -0.15 4.23 -7.11
N THR A 301 0.38 3.58 -8.15
CA THR A 301 0.03 2.21 -8.53
C THR A 301 1.26 1.31 -8.37
N GLU A 302 1.04 0.02 -8.07
CA GLU A 302 2.12 -0.96 -8.03
C GLU A 302 2.31 -1.56 -9.42
N VAL A 303 3.49 -1.36 -9.99
CA VAL A 303 3.87 -1.84 -11.32
C VAL A 303 4.99 -2.84 -11.18
N VAL A 304 4.92 -3.94 -11.93
CA VAL A 304 6.02 -4.90 -12.00
C VAL A 304 6.91 -4.52 -13.17
N ASP A 305 8.14 -4.12 -12.86
CA ASP A 305 9.10 -3.78 -13.90
C ASP A 305 9.42 -5.01 -14.76
N LYS A 306 9.35 -4.83 -16.08
CA LYS A 306 9.35 -5.96 -17.05
C LYS A 306 10.73 -6.60 -17.22
N TYR A 307 11.81 -5.95 -16.80
CA TYR A 307 13.18 -6.43 -16.97
C TYR A 307 13.75 -7.04 -15.70
N THR A 308 13.38 -6.48 -14.54
CA THR A 308 13.84 -6.92 -13.22
C THR A 308 12.85 -7.85 -12.50
N GLY A 309 11.57 -7.80 -12.88
CA GLY A 309 10.49 -8.51 -12.20
C GLY A 309 10.08 -7.91 -10.85
N VAL A 310 10.67 -6.80 -10.42
CA VAL A 310 10.45 -6.20 -9.10
C VAL A 310 9.18 -5.36 -9.08
N LYS A 311 8.37 -5.52 -8.02
CA LYS A 311 7.22 -4.65 -7.71
C LYS A 311 7.69 -3.24 -7.29
N ALA A 312 7.12 -2.22 -7.90
CA ALA A 312 7.49 -0.82 -7.73
C ALA A 312 6.27 0.10 -7.65
N LEU A 313 6.24 1.02 -6.69
CA LEU A 313 5.22 2.06 -6.62
C LEU A 313 5.55 3.18 -7.61
N GLU A 314 4.85 3.22 -8.75
CA GLU A 314 4.95 4.31 -9.72
C GLU A 314 3.91 5.40 -9.43
N LYS A 315 4.35 6.66 -9.43
CA LYS A 315 3.44 7.81 -9.41
C LYS A 315 2.89 8.06 -10.83
N ARG A 316 1.57 7.96 -11.01
CA ARG A 316 0.85 8.22 -12.27
C ARG A 316 -0.24 9.28 -12.08
N ALA A 317 -0.78 9.80 -13.18
CA ALA A 317 -2.06 10.50 -13.17
C ALA A 317 -3.23 9.51 -13.01
N LEU A 318 -4.45 10.02 -12.77
CA LEU A 318 -5.65 9.19 -12.79
C LEU A 318 -6.08 8.89 -14.23
N ASP A 319 -6.65 7.71 -14.47
CA ASP A 319 -7.34 7.40 -15.71
C ASP A 319 -8.75 8.01 -15.77
N SER A 320 -9.40 7.87 -16.92
CA SER A 320 -10.77 8.35 -17.15
C SER A 320 -11.80 7.67 -16.24
N ASN A 321 -11.63 6.39 -15.91
CA ASN A 321 -12.56 5.65 -15.06
C ASN A 321 -12.54 6.21 -13.63
N PHE A 322 -11.37 6.42 -13.03
CA PHE A 322 -11.25 7.03 -11.70
C PHE A 322 -11.82 8.46 -11.66
N ILE A 323 -11.50 9.30 -12.66
CA ILE A 323 -12.00 10.69 -12.70
C ILE A 323 -13.53 10.70 -12.83
N LEU A 324 -14.11 9.88 -13.71
CA LEU A 324 -15.57 9.77 -13.88
C LEU A 324 -16.25 9.15 -12.64
N GLN A 325 -15.66 8.14 -12.00
CA GLN A 325 -16.20 7.52 -10.77
C GLN A 325 -16.21 8.51 -9.60
N MET A 326 -15.16 9.33 -9.45
CA MET A 326 -15.06 10.39 -8.44
C MET A 326 -16.01 11.56 -8.72
N GLY A 327 -16.00 12.11 -9.93
CA GLY A 327 -16.85 13.25 -10.31
C GLY A 327 -18.34 12.89 -10.33
N GLY A 328 -18.66 11.68 -10.77
CA GLY A 328 -20.02 11.13 -10.75
C GLY A 328 -20.69 11.19 -9.38
N ARG A 329 -19.94 11.20 -8.27
CA ARG A 329 -20.48 11.32 -6.90
C ARG A 329 -21.37 12.56 -6.71
N VAL A 330 -21.18 13.60 -7.52
CA VAL A 330 -22.07 14.78 -7.59
C VAL A 330 -22.72 14.98 -8.96
N HIS A 331 -21.99 14.70 -10.05
CA HIS A 331 -22.46 14.92 -11.42
C HIS A 331 -23.66 14.02 -11.77
N GLY A 332 -24.75 14.64 -12.24
CA GLY A 332 -26.01 13.98 -12.55
C GLY A 332 -26.90 13.67 -11.32
N ARG A 333 -26.45 13.98 -10.10
CA ARG A 333 -27.12 13.56 -8.84
C ARG A 333 -27.50 14.71 -7.91
N VAL A 334 -26.70 15.77 -7.90
CA VAL A 334 -26.81 16.86 -6.92
C VAL A 334 -27.02 18.18 -7.64
N VAL A 335 -28.13 18.87 -7.33
CA VAL A 335 -28.41 20.22 -7.82
C VAL A 335 -27.34 21.17 -7.30
N GLY A 336 -26.66 21.90 -8.20
CA GLY A 336 -25.52 22.75 -7.83
C GLY A 336 -24.24 21.97 -7.46
N GLY A 337 -24.15 20.70 -7.88
CA GLY A 337 -22.93 19.90 -7.76
C GLY A 337 -21.72 20.58 -8.40
N GLN A 338 -20.53 20.38 -7.83
CA GLN A 338 -19.30 20.99 -8.32
C GLN A 338 -18.13 20.00 -8.32
N ILE A 339 -17.32 20.03 -9.37
CA ILE A 339 -16.09 19.24 -9.52
C ILE A 339 -14.92 20.18 -9.78
N ASP A 340 -13.84 20.06 -9.00
CA ASP A 340 -12.59 20.79 -9.23
C ASP A 340 -11.42 19.80 -9.39
N ILE A 341 -10.81 19.76 -10.58
CA ILE A 341 -9.68 18.87 -10.90
C ILE A 341 -8.37 19.62 -10.72
N LEU A 342 -7.48 19.15 -9.84
CA LEU A 342 -6.15 19.72 -9.58
C LEU A 342 -5.11 18.90 -10.35
N THR A 343 -4.49 19.48 -11.38
CA THR A 343 -3.76 18.72 -12.42
C THR A 343 -2.63 19.53 -13.05
N GLU A 344 -1.59 18.88 -13.58
CA GLU A 344 -0.49 19.56 -14.31
C GLU A 344 -0.83 19.81 -15.79
N TYR A 345 -1.82 19.09 -16.34
CA TYR A 345 -2.27 19.17 -17.73
C TYR A 345 -3.79 19.38 -17.80
N GLU A 346 -4.30 19.90 -18.92
CA GLU A 346 -5.72 20.22 -19.12
C GLU A 346 -6.58 18.96 -19.25
N VAL A 347 -7.74 18.94 -18.57
CA VAL A 347 -8.67 17.80 -18.53
C VAL A 347 -10.09 18.31 -18.77
N ASP A 348 -10.65 18.02 -19.95
CA ASP A 348 -12.07 18.23 -20.23
C ASP A 348 -12.88 17.00 -19.80
N TYR A 349 -13.47 17.08 -18.61
CA TYR A 349 -14.31 16.05 -18.00
C TYR A 349 -15.48 15.60 -18.88
N HIS A 350 -16.06 16.50 -19.70
CA HIS A 350 -17.21 16.18 -20.54
C HIS A 350 -16.84 15.39 -21.80
N THR A 351 -15.54 15.33 -22.13
CA THR A 351 -15.01 14.49 -23.22
C THR A 351 -14.44 13.15 -22.74
N LEU A 352 -14.27 12.97 -21.42
CA LEU A 352 -13.80 11.71 -20.86
C LEU A 352 -14.80 10.59 -21.15
N LYS A 353 -14.28 9.46 -21.62
CA LYS A 353 -15.03 8.22 -21.81
C LYS A 353 -14.50 7.15 -20.87
N PRO A 354 -15.34 6.17 -20.49
CA PRO A 354 -14.83 4.96 -19.88
C PRO A 354 -13.79 4.27 -20.76
N VAL A 355 -12.86 3.56 -20.13
CA VAL A 355 -11.77 2.82 -20.79
C VAL A 355 -11.66 1.40 -20.24
N VAL A 356 -10.98 0.51 -20.98
CA VAL A 356 -10.51 -0.79 -20.47
C VAL A 356 -9.56 -0.52 -19.29
N PRO A 357 -9.69 -1.21 -18.14
CA PRO A 357 -8.84 -0.99 -16.97
C PRO A 357 -7.44 -1.60 -17.17
N GLU A 358 -6.47 -1.16 -16.37
CA GLU A 358 -5.17 -1.83 -16.30
C GLU A 358 -5.33 -3.17 -15.56
N PHE A 359 -5.18 -4.27 -16.29
CA PHE A 359 -5.12 -5.63 -15.73
C PHE A 359 -3.72 -5.90 -15.18
N VAL A 360 -3.65 -6.50 -13.99
CA VAL A 360 -2.43 -6.55 -13.18
C VAL A 360 -1.92 -7.97 -12.86
N LEU A 361 -2.66 -9.03 -13.20
CA LEU A 361 -2.27 -10.42 -12.90
C LEU A 361 -0.93 -10.84 -13.53
N ALA A 362 -0.53 -10.24 -14.66
CA ALA A 362 0.79 -10.43 -15.25
C ALA A 362 1.96 -9.96 -14.35
N GLY A 363 1.66 -9.30 -13.23
CA GLY A 363 2.60 -8.97 -12.16
C GLY A 363 2.86 -10.11 -11.16
N ASP A 364 1.94 -11.05 -10.96
CA ASP A 364 2.06 -12.16 -9.98
C ASP A 364 1.96 -13.53 -10.67
N LEU A 365 2.95 -13.79 -11.52
CA LEU A 365 3.07 -15.07 -12.24
C LEU A 365 3.40 -16.25 -11.30
N GLU A 366 3.87 -15.99 -10.08
CA GLU A 366 4.05 -17.04 -9.06
C GLU A 366 2.70 -17.55 -8.57
N GLN A 367 1.79 -16.65 -8.18
CA GLN A 367 0.43 -17.03 -7.79
C GLN A 367 -0.33 -17.66 -8.96
N VAL A 368 -0.11 -17.24 -10.21
CA VAL A 368 -0.66 -17.93 -11.40
C VAL A 368 -0.13 -19.36 -11.48
N ALA A 369 1.19 -19.56 -11.49
CA ALA A 369 1.79 -20.89 -11.66
C ALA A 369 1.45 -21.86 -10.50
N LEU A 370 1.42 -21.37 -9.25
CA LEU A 370 0.96 -22.16 -8.10
C LEU A 370 -0.55 -22.48 -8.20
N THR A 371 -1.36 -21.59 -8.77
CA THR A 371 -2.79 -21.84 -9.03
C THR A 371 -2.98 -22.89 -10.13
N CYS A 372 -2.25 -22.78 -11.25
CA CYS A 372 -2.21 -23.78 -12.32
C CYS A 372 -1.90 -25.18 -11.76
N ALA A 373 -0.78 -25.29 -11.03
CA ALA A 373 -0.32 -26.55 -10.45
C ALA A 373 -1.19 -27.08 -9.30
N ARG A 374 -1.97 -26.23 -8.62
CA ARG A 374 -2.98 -26.67 -7.63
C ARG A 374 -4.23 -27.22 -8.30
N MET A 375 -4.64 -26.62 -9.42
CA MET A 375 -5.85 -26.98 -10.15
C MET A 375 -5.64 -28.10 -11.15
N GLU A 376 -4.38 -28.47 -11.41
CA GLU A 376 -3.94 -29.36 -12.49
C GLU A 376 -4.40 -28.88 -13.87
N ILE A 377 -4.16 -27.59 -14.15
CA ILE A 377 -4.52 -26.91 -15.40
C ILE A 377 -3.30 -26.21 -16.01
N ASP A 378 -3.26 -26.16 -17.35
CA ASP A 378 -2.27 -25.37 -18.07
C ASP A 378 -2.72 -23.91 -18.25
N LEU A 379 -1.76 -23.01 -18.49
CA LEU A 379 -2.02 -21.58 -18.62
C LEU A 379 -3.02 -21.25 -19.75
N ASP A 380 -2.92 -21.96 -20.87
CA ASP A 380 -3.80 -21.80 -22.03
C ASP A 380 -5.26 -22.17 -21.73
N GLU A 381 -5.51 -23.08 -20.77
CA GLU A 381 -6.87 -23.44 -20.35
C GLU A 381 -7.46 -22.47 -19.31
N LEU A 382 -6.60 -21.80 -18.54
CA LEU A 382 -7.03 -20.82 -17.54
C LEU A 382 -7.57 -19.53 -18.18
N ASP A 383 -7.07 -19.17 -19.37
CA ASP A 383 -7.50 -18.02 -20.20
C ASP A 383 -7.77 -16.72 -19.39
N PRO A 384 -6.73 -16.06 -18.82
CA PRO A 384 -6.90 -14.86 -18.00
C PRO A 384 -7.13 -13.60 -18.83
N ILE A 385 -8.12 -12.78 -18.45
CA ILE A 385 -8.59 -11.58 -19.20
C ILE A 385 -7.50 -10.59 -19.61
N GLY A 386 -6.45 -10.41 -18.81
CA GLY A 386 -5.35 -9.48 -19.10
C GLY A 386 -4.29 -10.02 -20.06
N GLY A 387 -4.34 -11.31 -20.38
CA GLY A 387 -3.25 -12.05 -21.03
C GLY A 387 -2.04 -12.25 -20.10
N ILE A 388 -1.17 -13.21 -20.44
CA ILE A 388 0.08 -13.49 -19.72
C ILE A 388 1.22 -13.69 -20.72
N ASP A 389 2.42 -13.25 -20.34
CA ASP A 389 3.66 -13.51 -21.07
C ASP A 389 4.08 -14.97 -20.84
N HIS A 390 3.96 -15.81 -21.85
CA HIS A 390 4.21 -17.26 -21.75
C HIS A 390 5.69 -17.59 -21.52
N ASP A 391 6.63 -16.80 -22.06
CA ASP A 391 8.07 -17.03 -21.84
C ASP A 391 8.45 -16.64 -20.40
N ARG A 392 7.93 -15.52 -19.90
CA ARG A 392 8.14 -15.11 -18.50
C ARG A 392 7.44 -16.05 -17.52
N TYR A 393 6.23 -16.51 -17.83
CA TYR A 393 5.54 -17.55 -17.05
C TYR A 393 6.35 -18.84 -17.00
N ARG A 394 6.89 -19.29 -18.14
CA ARG A 394 7.72 -20.49 -18.22
C ARG A 394 9.00 -20.39 -17.39
N GLN A 395 9.63 -19.20 -17.32
CA GLN A 395 10.77 -18.96 -16.43
C GLN A 395 10.38 -19.09 -14.95
N VAL A 396 9.24 -18.52 -14.55
CA VAL A 396 8.72 -18.64 -13.18
C VAL A 396 8.34 -20.09 -12.85
N TRP A 397 7.63 -20.78 -13.74
CA TRP A 397 7.29 -22.20 -13.58
C TRP A 397 8.55 -23.08 -13.44
N LEU A 398 9.57 -22.89 -14.28
CA LEU A 398 10.85 -23.60 -14.16
C LEU A 398 11.56 -23.31 -12.83
N MET A 399 11.46 -22.08 -12.32
CA MET A 399 12.00 -21.71 -11.00
C MET A 399 11.25 -22.42 -9.87
N LEU A 400 9.92 -22.46 -9.89
CA LEU A 400 9.10 -23.16 -8.90
C LEU A 400 9.29 -24.69 -8.95
N VAL A 401 9.52 -25.26 -10.14
CA VAL A 401 9.91 -26.67 -10.33
C VAL A 401 11.31 -26.92 -9.77
N LYS A 402 12.26 -26.01 -9.97
CA LYS A 402 13.62 -26.12 -9.40
C LYS A 402 13.63 -25.98 -7.87
N ARG A 403 12.73 -25.18 -7.29
CA ARG A 403 12.47 -25.10 -5.83
C ARG A 403 11.69 -26.30 -5.29
N GLY A 404 11.23 -27.22 -6.14
CA GLY A 404 10.49 -28.42 -5.74
C GLY A 404 9.06 -28.17 -5.26
N LEU A 405 8.48 -26.99 -5.57
CA LEU A 405 7.09 -26.64 -5.25
C LEU A 405 6.11 -27.25 -6.24
N ILE A 406 6.50 -27.30 -7.51
CA ILE A 406 5.73 -27.84 -8.63
C ILE A 406 6.49 -29.03 -9.24
N SER A 407 5.79 -30.08 -9.67
CA SER A 407 6.36 -31.20 -10.41
C SER A 407 6.54 -30.86 -11.90
N ARG A 408 7.35 -31.64 -12.63
CA ARG A 408 7.46 -31.47 -14.10
C ARG A 408 6.14 -31.71 -14.84
N ASP A 409 5.20 -32.41 -14.20
CA ASP A 409 3.88 -32.75 -14.72
C ASP A 409 2.81 -31.71 -14.34
N ASN A 410 3.23 -30.49 -13.97
CA ASN A 410 2.39 -29.35 -13.59
C ASN A 410 1.44 -29.61 -12.40
N LYS A 411 1.94 -30.23 -11.32
CA LYS A 411 1.19 -30.52 -10.08
C LYS A 411 1.92 -29.99 -8.84
N LEU A 412 1.20 -29.53 -7.80
CA LEU A 412 1.83 -29.21 -6.51
C LEU A 412 2.40 -30.47 -5.84
N THR A 413 3.67 -30.41 -5.45
CA THR A 413 4.31 -31.46 -4.61
C THR A 413 3.80 -31.40 -3.17
N ASP A 414 4.14 -32.39 -2.34
CA ASP A 414 3.93 -32.35 -0.89
C ASP A 414 4.53 -31.09 -0.22
N TYR A 415 5.56 -30.48 -0.83
CA TYR A 415 6.10 -29.19 -0.37
C TYR A 415 5.27 -28.02 -0.88
N GLY A 416 4.92 -27.99 -2.18
CA GLY A 416 4.03 -26.99 -2.75
C GLY A 416 2.68 -26.90 -2.05
N GLN A 417 2.06 -28.04 -1.72
CA GLN A 417 0.82 -28.12 -0.95
C GLN A 417 0.96 -27.59 0.50
N LYS A 418 2.14 -27.76 1.12
CA LYS A 418 2.44 -27.17 2.44
C LYS A 418 2.67 -25.67 2.38
N VAL A 419 3.05 -25.12 1.22
CA VAL A 419 3.35 -23.70 1.01
C VAL A 419 2.11 -22.92 0.58
N GLU A 420 1.40 -23.38 -0.46
CA GLU A 420 0.26 -22.66 -1.07
C GLU A 420 -0.95 -22.55 -0.13
N LYS A 421 -1.06 -23.43 0.89
CA LYS A 421 -2.10 -23.33 1.92
C LYS A 421 -2.01 -22.07 2.80
N PHE A 422 -0.86 -21.38 2.83
CA PHE A 422 -0.65 -20.24 3.72
C PHE A 422 -1.16 -18.94 3.07
N PRO A 423 -1.82 -18.05 3.84
CA PRO A 423 -2.37 -16.79 3.31
C PRO A 423 -1.30 -15.67 3.20
N VAL A 424 -0.11 -16.00 2.68
CA VAL A 424 1.05 -15.11 2.54
C VAL A 424 1.77 -15.37 1.20
N ALA A 425 2.64 -14.46 0.77
CA ALA A 425 3.45 -14.65 -0.44
C ALA A 425 4.33 -15.91 -0.34
N ARG A 426 4.57 -16.58 -1.48
CA ARG A 426 5.32 -17.86 -1.60
C ARG A 426 6.50 -17.95 -0.64
N ILE A 427 7.41 -16.97 -0.70
CA ILE A 427 8.64 -16.92 0.09
C ILE A 427 8.35 -17.16 1.57
N TRP A 428 7.41 -16.41 2.16
CA TRP A 428 7.02 -16.58 3.56
C TRP A 428 6.31 -17.92 3.83
N GLY A 429 5.55 -18.45 2.86
CA GLY A 429 4.99 -19.80 2.93
C GLY A 429 6.07 -20.89 2.95
N GLU A 430 7.16 -20.71 2.20
CA GLU A 430 8.33 -21.60 2.21
C GLU A 430 9.07 -21.56 3.56
N HIS A 431 9.20 -20.38 4.16
CA HIS A 431 9.74 -20.21 5.52
C HIS A 431 8.86 -20.89 6.58
N LEU A 432 7.53 -20.66 6.55
CA LEU A 432 6.57 -21.31 7.45
C LEU A 432 6.49 -22.84 7.26
N ALA A 433 6.83 -23.34 6.08
CA ALA A 433 6.92 -24.77 5.79
C ALA A 433 8.27 -25.41 6.20
N GLN A 434 9.30 -24.61 6.51
CA GLN A 434 10.65 -25.08 6.90
C GLN A 434 11.08 -24.69 8.33
N SER A 435 10.36 -23.80 9.02
CA SER A 435 10.68 -23.35 10.38
C SER A 435 10.57 -24.47 11.41
N SER A 436 11.49 -24.48 12.39
CA SER A 436 11.33 -25.25 13.63
C SER A 436 10.17 -24.71 14.47
N ASN A 437 9.67 -25.50 15.43
CA ASN A 437 8.61 -25.07 16.35
C ASN A 437 8.99 -23.79 17.13
N GLU A 438 10.28 -23.62 17.46
CA GLU A 438 10.82 -22.45 18.18
C GLU A 438 10.84 -21.19 17.31
N LEU A 439 11.17 -21.32 16.02
CA LEU A 439 11.17 -20.19 15.08
C LEU A 439 9.75 -19.85 14.57
N LEU A 440 8.81 -20.80 14.64
CA LEU A 440 7.50 -20.69 14.01
C LEU A 440 6.71 -19.43 14.43
N PRO A 441 6.58 -19.05 15.72
CA PRO A 441 5.83 -17.85 16.12
C PRO A 441 6.45 -16.56 15.56
N LEU A 442 7.77 -16.52 15.52
CA LEU A 442 8.56 -15.39 15.03
C LEU A 442 8.47 -15.26 13.50
N VAL A 443 8.50 -16.37 12.77
CA VAL A 443 8.26 -16.41 11.32
C VAL A 443 6.82 -16.03 10.98
N MET A 444 5.80 -16.46 11.76
CA MET A 444 4.40 -16.06 11.57
C MET A 444 4.23 -14.53 11.61
N VAL A 445 4.76 -13.87 12.63
CA VAL A 445 4.67 -12.41 12.77
C VAL A 445 5.46 -11.71 11.66
N CYS A 446 6.65 -12.20 11.31
CA CYS A 446 7.44 -11.62 10.21
C CYS A 446 6.71 -11.71 8.87
N ALA A 447 6.05 -12.83 8.58
CA ALA A 447 5.25 -13.07 7.39
C ALA A 447 3.95 -12.26 7.35
N ALA A 448 3.31 -12.08 8.51
CA ALA A 448 2.08 -11.30 8.66
C ALA A 448 2.32 -9.76 8.63
N THR A 449 3.53 -9.31 8.99
CA THR A 449 3.85 -7.87 9.06
C THR A 449 4.55 -7.38 7.79
N SER A 450 3.85 -6.60 6.97
CA SER A 450 4.35 -6.10 5.67
C SER A 450 5.70 -5.35 5.75
N SER A 451 5.80 -4.22 6.46
CA SER A 451 7.05 -3.45 6.60
C SER A 451 7.11 -2.64 7.91
N LEU A 452 8.31 -2.26 8.34
CA LEU A 452 8.50 -1.33 9.46
C LEU A 452 8.11 0.09 9.03
N TYR A 453 8.33 0.45 7.75
CA TYR A 453 7.86 1.68 7.10
C TYR A 453 6.32 1.87 7.10
N SER A 454 5.55 0.79 7.11
CA SER A 454 4.09 0.83 7.27
C SER A 454 3.64 0.84 8.73
N MET A 455 4.48 0.36 9.65
CA MET A 455 4.21 0.28 11.08
C MET A 455 4.53 1.57 11.82
N LEU A 456 5.55 2.32 11.41
CA LEU A 456 6.00 3.53 12.11
C LEU A 456 5.50 4.85 11.48
N ASN A 457 5.47 5.91 12.29
CA ASN A 457 5.08 7.25 11.87
C ASN A 457 6.13 7.89 10.93
N ARG A 458 5.70 8.21 9.71
CA ARG A 458 6.54 8.72 8.61
C ARG A 458 7.12 10.12 8.84
N ASP A 459 6.60 10.87 9.83
CA ASP A 459 7.13 12.18 10.21
C ASP A 459 8.44 12.08 11.02
N GLY A 460 8.99 10.88 11.23
CA GLY A 460 10.25 10.65 11.97
C GLY A 460 10.12 10.87 13.49
N LYS A 461 8.88 10.86 13.99
CA LYS A 461 8.52 10.95 15.41
C LYS A 461 7.91 9.64 15.83
N TYR A 462 8.78 8.73 16.24
CA TYR A 462 8.48 7.45 16.88
C TYR A 462 9.52 7.20 17.96
N ASP A 463 9.11 6.56 19.04
CA ASP A 463 9.98 6.13 20.13
C ASP A 463 9.80 4.62 20.26
N ILE A 464 10.82 3.87 19.84
CA ILE A 464 10.80 2.40 19.80
C ILE A 464 12.13 1.81 20.23
N ASP A 465 13.01 2.58 20.87
CA ASP A 465 14.41 2.19 21.07
C ASP A 465 14.55 0.99 22.03
N GLU A 466 13.52 0.68 22.83
CA GLU A 466 13.40 -0.56 23.61
C GLU A 466 13.03 -1.81 22.78
N PHE A 467 12.45 -1.66 21.59
CA PHE A 467 12.06 -2.78 20.70
C PHE A 467 13.12 -3.11 19.64
N ILE A 468 14.14 -2.26 19.46
CA ILE A 468 15.12 -2.41 18.38
C ILE A 468 15.97 -3.66 18.60
N VAL A 469 15.90 -4.60 17.64
CA VAL A 469 16.97 -5.58 17.44
C VAL A 469 17.98 -4.97 16.47
N PRO A 470 19.25 -4.75 16.90
CA PRO A 470 20.26 -4.13 16.05
C PRO A 470 20.41 -4.84 14.71
N CYS A 471 20.47 -4.06 13.64
CA CYS A 471 20.65 -4.58 12.28
C CYS A 471 19.53 -5.51 11.76
N ASN A 472 18.34 -5.52 12.39
CA ASN A 472 17.27 -6.46 12.08
C ASN A 472 15.86 -5.83 12.18
N ASP A 473 15.37 -5.31 11.05
CA ASP A 473 14.02 -4.75 10.91
C ASP A 473 12.94 -5.82 11.12
N LEU A 474 13.20 -7.07 10.70
CA LEU A 474 12.26 -8.18 10.83
C LEU A 474 11.97 -8.52 12.30
N LEU A 475 13.02 -8.62 13.10
CA LEU A 475 12.92 -8.88 14.53
C LEU A 475 12.46 -7.66 15.34
N THR A 476 12.74 -6.44 14.86
CA THR A 476 12.17 -5.22 15.44
C THR A 476 10.64 -5.16 15.25
N LYS A 477 10.11 -5.57 14.07
CA LYS A 477 8.66 -5.74 13.86
C LYS A 477 8.05 -6.77 14.81
N TYR A 478 8.76 -7.88 15.07
CA TYR A 478 8.32 -8.91 16.02
C TYR A 478 8.17 -8.35 17.43
N ASN A 479 9.20 -7.70 17.97
CA ASN A 479 9.19 -7.13 19.33
C ASN A 479 8.02 -6.16 19.56
N ILE A 480 7.73 -5.29 18.59
CA ILE A 480 6.59 -4.35 18.66
C ILE A 480 5.25 -5.09 18.73
N VAL A 481 5.11 -6.20 18.01
CA VAL A 481 3.86 -6.99 17.96
C VAL A 481 3.68 -7.86 19.19
N ILE A 482 4.74 -8.51 19.70
CA ILE A 482 4.64 -9.31 20.93
C ILE A 482 4.38 -8.44 22.16
N HIS A 483 5.11 -7.32 22.33
CA HIS A 483 4.87 -6.41 23.45
C HIS A 483 3.44 -5.85 23.46
N ALA A 484 2.87 -5.58 22.28
CA ALA A 484 1.48 -5.17 22.16
C ALA A 484 0.49 -6.28 22.59
N LEU A 485 0.79 -7.54 22.25
CA LEU A 485 -0.03 -8.71 22.59
C LEU A 485 0.12 -9.14 24.06
N GLU A 486 1.29 -8.95 24.67
CA GLU A 486 1.53 -9.23 26.09
C GLU A 486 0.90 -8.17 26.99
N SER A 487 1.18 -6.89 26.72
CA SER A 487 0.67 -5.77 27.53
C SER A 487 -0.83 -5.55 27.36
N PHE A 488 -1.31 -5.59 26.11
CA PHE A 488 -2.68 -5.21 25.77
C PHE A 488 -3.52 -6.33 25.16
N GLY A 489 -2.96 -7.51 24.91
CA GLY A 489 -3.71 -8.60 24.31
C GLY A 489 -4.73 -9.26 25.23
N TYR A 490 -5.75 -9.83 24.59
CA TYR A 490 -6.66 -10.82 25.13
C TYR A 490 -7.22 -11.65 23.97
N ILE A 491 -7.66 -12.87 24.25
CA ILE A 491 -8.42 -13.68 23.30
C ILE A 491 -9.90 -13.52 23.63
N ARG A 492 -10.70 -13.16 22.62
CA ARG A 492 -12.16 -13.13 22.71
C ARG A 492 -12.76 -14.15 21.75
N LYS A 493 -13.96 -14.61 22.07
CA LYS A 493 -14.82 -15.30 21.10
C LYS A 493 -15.50 -14.26 20.22
N ASN A 494 -15.52 -14.46 18.91
CA ASN A 494 -16.37 -13.71 18.00
C ASN A 494 -17.85 -14.04 18.31
N HIS A 495 -18.69 -13.00 18.38
CA HIS A 495 -20.08 -13.12 18.82
C HIS A 495 -21.01 -13.84 17.82
N GLN A 496 -20.55 -14.09 16.58
CA GLN A 496 -21.35 -14.72 15.53
C GLN A 496 -21.22 -16.25 15.48
N ASP A 497 -20.07 -16.79 15.88
CA ASP A 497 -19.65 -18.18 15.63
C ASP A 497 -18.89 -18.83 16.80
N GLY A 498 -18.51 -18.05 17.81
CA GLY A 498 -17.68 -18.49 18.93
C GLY A 498 -16.19 -18.61 18.63
N THR A 499 -15.69 -18.23 17.44
CA THR A 499 -14.27 -18.43 17.08
C THR A 499 -13.35 -17.52 17.87
N SER A 500 -12.20 -18.07 18.29
CA SER A 500 -11.16 -17.28 18.96
C SER A 500 -10.53 -16.28 17.98
N VAL A 501 -10.49 -15.01 18.38
CA VAL A 501 -9.75 -13.93 17.73
C VAL A 501 -8.95 -13.15 18.77
N PHE A 502 -7.79 -12.62 18.39
CA PHE A 502 -7.09 -11.64 19.22
C PHE A 502 -7.90 -10.34 19.32
N GLY A 503 -7.81 -9.70 20.47
CA GLY A 503 -8.23 -8.33 20.71
C GLY A 503 -7.14 -7.58 21.47
N LEU A 504 -7.08 -6.26 21.28
CA LEU A 504 -6.21 -5.36 22.03
C LEU A 504 -7.07 -4.44 22.91
N LYS A 505 -6.66 -4.21 24.16
CA LYS A 505 -7.35 -3.35 25.14
C LYS A 505 -7.37 -1.89 24.63
N ARG A 506 -8.27 -1.04 25.14
CA ARG A 506 -8.49 0.32 24.59
C ARG A 506 -7.24 1.21 24.69
N GLU A 507 -6.45 0.98 25.72
CA GLU A 507 -5.22 1.67 26.09
C GLU A 507 -4.13 1.51 25.03
N TYR A 508 -4.12 0.36 24.32
CA TYR A 508 -3.20 0.07 23.22
C TYR A 508 -3.14 1.20 22.19
N ARG A 509 -4.30 1.78 21.86
CA ARG A 509 -4.40 2.83 20.84
C ARG A 509 -3.71 4.12 21.26
N SER A 510 -3.76 4.47 22.55
CA SER A 510 -3.04 5.62 23.09
C SER A 510 -1.54 5.35 23.12
N TRP A 511 -1.15 4.20 23.70
CA TRP A 511 0.25 3.75 23.76
C TRP A 511 0.90 3.76 22.37
N ALA A 512 0.26 3.17 21.36
CA ALA A 512 0.80 3.12 20.01
C ALA A 512 0.97 4.53 19.40
N ILE A 513 0.01 5.45 19.62
CA ILE A 513 0.11 6.82 19.14
C ILE A 513 1.27 7.58 19.82
N GLU A 514 1.48 7.36 21.12
CA GLU A 514 2.56 7.99 21.90
C GLU A 514 3.95 7.53 21.41
N HIS A 515 4.11 6.22 21.15
CA HIS A 515 5.34 5.62 20.60
C HIS A 515 5.51 5.85 19.08
N GLY A 516 4.56 6.52 18.42
CA GLY A 516 4.57 6.76 16.98
C GLY A 516 4.38 5.50 16.13
N ILE A 517 3.76 4.46 16.68
CA ILE A 517 3.35 3.22 16.00
C ILE A 517 1.94 3.40 15.44
N TYR A 518 1.73 3.03 14.18
CA TYR A 518 0.40 2.97 13.60
C TYR A 518 -0.34 1.73 14.09
N TYR A 519 -1.20 1.91 15.10
CA TYR A 519 -1.92 0.85 15.81
C TYR A 519 -2.53 -0.24 14.90
N LYS A 520 -3.17 0.15 13.78
CA LYS A 520 -3.80 -0.83 12.86
C LYS A 520 -2.81 -1.69 12.07
N SER A 521 -1.53 -1.36 12.05
CA SER A 521 -0.50 -2.24 11.53
C SER A 521 -0.40 -3.52 12.37
N VAL A 522 -0.52 -3.40 13.70
CA VAL A 522 -0.55 -4.55 14.60
C VAL A 522 -1.91 -5.24 14.55
N ASP A 523 -3.03 -4.51 14.55
CA ASP A 523 -4.37 -5.12 14.37
C ASP A 523 -4.41 -6.02 13.11
N SER A 524 -3.91 -5.51 11.98
CA SER A 524 -3.84 -6.24 10.70
C SER A 524 -2.87 -7.44 10.76
N THR A 525 -1.77 -7.30 11.50
CA THR A 525 -0.80 -8.39 11.70
C THR A 525 -1.41 -9.52 12.52
N LEU A 526 -2.10 -9.22 13.62
CA LEU A 526 -2.75 -10.22 14.47
C LEU A 526 -3.89 -10.96 13.76
N ILE A 527 -4.59 -10.29 12.85
CA ILE A 527 -5.57 -10.92 11.94
C ILE A 527 -4.86 -11.92 11.02
N ALA A 528 -3.78 -11.53 10.34
CA ALA A 528 -3.03 -12.43 9.45
C ALA A 528 -2.35 -13.59 10.20
N VAL A 529 -1.79 -13.35 11.39
CA VAL A 529 -1.28 -14.41 12.30
C VAL A 529 -2.39 -15.39 12.65
N SER A 530 -3.60 -14.91 12.97
CA SER A 530 -4.76 -15.79 13.25
C SER A 530 -5.08 -16.70 12.05
N SER A 531 -5.02 -16.18 10.82
CA SER A 531 -5.22 -16.98 9.61
C SER A 531 -4.10 -18.01 9.37
N ILE A 532 -2.84 -17.68 9.66
CA ILE A 532 -1.71 -18.64 9.57
C ILE A 532 -1.85 -19.75 10.64
N LEU A 533 -2.21 -19.40 11.87
CA LEU A 533 -2.47 -20.35 12.96
C LEU A 533 -3.58 -21.35 12.59
N ARG A 534 -4.67 -20.87 11.98
CA ARG A 534 -5.76 -21.72 11.46
C ARG A 534 -5.28 -22.64 10.34
N ALA A 535 -4.44 -22.17 9.41
CA ALA A 535 -3.81 -23.00 8.36
C ALA A 535 -2.81 -24.06 8.90
N LEU A 536 -2.39 -23.95 10.16
CA LEU A 536 -1.61 -24.95 10.90
C LEU A 536 -2.43 -25.75 11.92
N LYS A 537 -3.71 -25.38 12.14
CA LYS A 537 -4.60 -25.93 13.19
C LYS A 537 -4.07 -25.72 14.62
N ILE A 538 -3.34 -24.63 14.85
CA ILE A 538 -2.82 -24.23 16.17
C ILE A 538 -3.84 -23.31 16.86
N PRO A 539 -4.27 -23.57 18.10
CA PRO A 539 -5.12 -22.65 18.85
C PRO A 539 -4.42 -21.34 19.21
N LEU A 540 -5.16 -20.22 19.16
CA LEU A 540 -4.61 -18.88 19.45
C LEU A 540 -3.99 -18.76 20.86
N PHE A 541 -4.52 -19.48 21.86
CA PHE A 541 -4.00 -19.41 23.23
C PHE A 541 -2.57 -19.96 23.32
N ARG A 542 -2.27 -21.08 22.63
CA ARG A 542 -0.91 -21.61 22.57
C ARG A 542 0.06 -20.65 21.92
N PHE A 543 -0.34 -19.97 20.85
CA PHE A 543 0.53 -18.94 20.25
C PHE A 543 0.83 -17.78 21.23
N GLN A 544 -0.08 -17.45 22.15
CA GLN A 544 0.16 -16.43 23.17
C GLN A 544 0.97 -16.95 24.37
N GLU A 545 0.93 -18.25 24.65
CA GLU A 545 1.74 -18.94 25.68
C GLU A 545 3.17 -19.26 25.20
N ASP A 546 3.33 -19.62 23.93
CA ASP A 546 4.57 -20.09 23.29
C ASP A 546 5.32 -18.95 22.55
N LEU A 547 5.27 -17.70 23.04
CA LEU A 547 6.03 -16.57 22.47
C LEU A 547 7.49 -16.56 22.96
N PRO A 548 8.50 -16.77 22.09
CA PRO A 548 9.90 -16.68 22.52
C PRO A 548 10.40 -15.23 22.65
N GLU A 549 11.15 -14.95 23.72
CA GLU A 549 12.07 -13.81 23.77
C GLU A 549 13.19 -14.00 22.72
N ILE A 550 13.68 -12.90 22.13
CA ILE A 550 14.75 -12.96 21.13
C ILE A 550 16.10 -13.13 21.81
N THR A 551 16.60 -14.37 21.81
CA THR A 551 17.99 -14.68 22.18
C THR A 551 18.92 -14.54 20.95
N PRO A 552 20.24 -14.35 21.14
CA PRO A 552 21.21 -14.35 20.04
C PRO A 552 21.24 -15.66 19.24
N GLU A 553 20.94 -16.79 19.89
CA GLU A 553 20.82 -18.10 19.26
C GLU A 553 19.56 -18.19 18.38
N LEU A 554 18.42 -17.67 18.86
CA LEU A 554 17.19 -17.59 18.08
C LEU A 554 17.34 -16.66 16.86
N GLU A 555 18.05 -15.53 17.01
CA GLU A 555 18.38 -14.66 15.88
C GLU A 555 19.28 -15.35 14.85
N ALA A 556 20.32 -16.09 15.29
CA ALA A 556 21.19 -16.83 14.39
C ALA A 556 20.43 -17.94 13.64
N ASN A 557 19.61 -18.71 14.35
CA ASN A 557 18.76 -19.76 13.76
C ASN A 557 17.73 -19.17 12.79
N PHE A 558 17.18 -17.98 13.07
CA PHE A 558 16.33 -17.24 12.14
C PHE A 558 17.08 -16.82 10.88
N LYS A 559 18.28 -16.22 11.00
CA LYS A 559 19.12 -15.85 9.84
C LYS A 559 19.48 -17.06 8.97
N GLN A 560 19.82 -18.19 9.58
CA GLN A 560 20.08 -19.44 8.87
C GLN A 560 18.84 -19.93 8.12
N LEU A 561 17.64 -19.84 8.70
CA LEU A 561 16.39 -20.18 8.00
C LEU A 561 16.18 -19.27 6.77
N LEU A 562 16.37 -17.95 6.92
CA LEU A 562 16.24 -16.99 5.82
C LEU A 562 17.19 -17.32 4.66
N ILE A 563 18.48 -17.52 4.97
CA ILE A 563 19.49 -17.86 3.95
C ILE A 563 19.21 -19.24 3.34
N LYS A 564 18.80 -20.23 4.12
CA LYS A 564 18.51 -21.58 3.62
C LYS A 564 17.36 -21.60 2.61
N VAL A 565 16.28 -20.83 2.87
CA VAL A 565 15.14 -20.76 1.94
C VAL A 565 15.52 -19.96 0.70
N ASP A 566 16.24 -18.84 0.84
CA ASP A 566 16.45 -17.91 -0.28
C ASP A 566 17.89 -17.81 -0.81
N ALA A 567 18.78 -18.76 -0.50
CA ALA A 567 20.12 -18.84 -1.10
C ALA A 567 20.09 -18.80 -2.64
N MET A 568 19.06 -19.41 -3.26
CA MET A 568 18.85 -19.39 -4.70
C MET A 568 18.29 -18.04 -5.20
N GLU A 569 17.52 -17.35 -4.38
CA GLU A 569 16.89 -16.07 -4.73
C GLU A 569 17.87 -14.91 -4.56
N LEU A 570 18.64 -14.91 -3.46
CA LEU A 570 19.86 -14.10 -3.27
C LEU A 570 20.90 -14.33 -4.39
N ALA A 571 20.98 -15.55 -4.94
CA ALA A 571 21.83 -15.83 -6.10
C ALA A 571 21.26 -15.28 -7.43
N ASN A 572 19.95 -15.24 -7.60
CA ASN A 572 19.29 -14.73 -8.81
C ASN A 572 19.13 -13.19 -8.79
N GLN A 573 18.94 -12.56 -7.62
CA GLN A 573 18.84 -11.10 -7.45
C GLN A 573 20.14 -10.34 -7.80
N ARG A 574 21.24 -11.05 -8.14
CA ARG A 574 22.54 -10.49 -8.57
C ARG A 574 22.49 -9.58 -9.80
N GLY A 575 21.35 -9.43 -10.46
CA GLY A 575 21.13 -8.39 -11.47
C GLY A 575 21.10 -6.96 -10.91
N ILE A 576 20.70 -6.75 -9.65
CA ILE A 576 20.22 -5.43 -9.15
C ILE A 576 21.03 -4.87 -7.96
N LEU A 577 22.35 -5.12 -7.93
CA LEU A 577 23.31 -4.34 -7.11
C LEU A 577 24.58 -3.98 -7.90
N ARG A 578 24.44 -3.69 -9.20
CA ARG A 578 25.50 -3.08 -10.02
C ARG A 578 25.27 -1.57 -10.18
N GLU A 579 26.06 -0.76 -9.48
CA GLU A 579 26.29 0.64 -9.86
C GLU A 579 27.03 0.66 -11.22
N GLN A 580 26.29 0.74 -12.33
CA GLN A 580 26.90 0.68 -13.67
C GLN A 580 27.67 1.97 -14.01
N ARG A 581 29.00 1.87 -14.06
CA ARG A 581 29.88 2.93 -14.61
C ARG A 581 29.85 2.99 -16.14
N SER A 582 28.67 3.21 -16.74
CA SER A 582 28.54 3.55 -18.16
C SER A 582 27.19 4.17 -18.53
N GLY A 583 27.06 5.49 -18.35
CA GLY A 583 26.09 6.32 -19.09
C GLY A 583 24.61 6.25 -18.66
N TRP A 584 24.26 7.03 -17.62
CA TRP A 584 22.89 7.56 -17.39
C TRP A 584 21.74 6.56 -17.14
N SER A 585 21.86 5.75 -16.08
CA SER A 585 20.83 5.77 -15.03
C SER A 585 21.51 5.73 -13.65
N ILE A 586 20.86 6.28 -12.62
CA ILE A 586 21.34 6.27 -11.23
C ILE A 586 20.24 5.65 -10.37
N ASP A 587 20.18 4.33 -10.39
CA ASP A 587 19.23 3.54 -9.61
C ASP A 587 19.92 3.12 -8.30
N THR A 588 19.99 4.04 -7.34
CA THR A 588 20.62 3.80 -6.02
C THR A 588 19.64 3.15 -5.05
N VAL A 589 20.08 2.06 -4.41
CA VAL A 589 19.38 1.44 -3.27
C VAL A 589 19.78 2.17 -1.98
N GLU A 590 18.80 2.74 -1.27
CA GLU A 590 18.95 3.28 0.08
C GLU A 590 18.31 2.36 1.12
N LEU A 591 18.83 2.38 2.35
CA LEU A 591 18.11 1.84 3.50
C LEU A 591 16.91 2.72 3.82
N SER A 592 15.74 2.14 4.07
CA SER A 592 14.54 2.87 4.47
C SER A 592 14.81 3.82 5.65
N LYS A 593 14.10 4.96 5.69
CA LYS A 593 14.25 5.95 6.77
C LYS A 593 13.80 5.42 8.14
N THR A 594 12.98 4.37 8.15
CA THR A 594 12.51 3.64 9.34
C THR A 594 13.36 2.41 9.67
N SER A 595 14.27 1.98 8.80
CA SER A 595 15.09 0.79 9.02
C SER A 595 16.09 1.02 10.17
N VAL A 596 16.12 0.09 11.13
CA VAL A 596 17.10 0.07 12.23
C VAL A 596 18.49 -0.31 11.73
N CYS A 597 18.59 -1.02 10.60
CA CYS A 597 19.86 -1.25 9.90
C CYS A 597 20.55 0.08 9.56
N ARG A 598 19.78 1.14 9.23
CA ARG A 598 20.29 2.49 8.96
C ARG A 598 20.94 3.16 10.17
N LYS A 599 20.51 2.84 11.41
CA LYS A 599 21.14 3.36 12.65
C LYS A 599 22.53 2.75 12.90
N SER A 600 22.80 1.55 12.40
CA SER A 600 24.03 0.79 12.72
C SER A 600 25.32 1.31 12.08
N GLY A 601 25.21 1.99 10.92
CA GLY A 601 26.35 2.36 10.09
C GLY A 601 27.10 1.19 9.42
N GLN A 602 26.65 -0.05 9.58
CA GLN A 602 27.31 -1.24 9.04
C GLN A 602 27.13 -1.35 7.52
N ARG A 603 28.14 -1.89 6.83
CA ARG A 603 28.14 -2.16 5.38
C ARG A 603 28.19 -3.67 5.13
N LEU A 604 27.13 -4.37 5.52
CA LEU A 604 27.02 -5.82 5.37
C LEU A 604 26.04 -6.19 4.23
N PRO A 605 26.14 -7.41 3.68
CA PRO A 605 25.07 -8.01 2.89
C PRO A 605 23.73 -7.95 3.65
N MET A 606 22.63 -7.71 2.94
CA MET A 606 21.30 -7.57 3.55
C MET A 606 20.31 -8.49 2.85
N TYR A 607 19.52 -9.22 3.63
CA TYR A 607 18.33 -9.93 3.15
C TYR A 607 17.10 -9.13 3.54
N GLY A 608 16.14 -8.94 2.62
CA GLY A 608 14.90 -8.23 2.94
C GLY A 608 14.11 -7.73 1.74
N SER A 609 13.02 -7.02 2.05
CA SER A 609 12.10 -6.42 1.08
C SER A 609 12.72 -5.19 0.42
N VAL A 610 12.77 -5.18 -0.91
CA VAL A 610 13.17 -4.01 -1.70
C VAL A 610 11.92 -3.28 -2.18
N HIS A 611 11.57 -2.19 -1.51
CA HIS A 611 10.44 -1.32 -1.86
C HIS A 611 10.87 -0.29 -2.91
N THR A 612 10.64 -0.62 -4.18
CA THR A 612 10.94 0.27 -5.29
C THR A 612 9.87 1.37 -5.42
N ILE A 613 10.29 2.61 -5.68
CA ILE A 613 9.44 3.78 -5.92
C ILE A 613 9.94 4.47 -7.19
N ARG A 614 9.13 4.44 -8.26
CA ARG A 614 9.47 5.06 -9.54
C ARG A 614 8.81 6.43 -9.65
N THR A 615 9.61 7.44 -10.01
CA THR A 615 9.13 8.82 -10.17
C THR A 615 9.54 9.38 -11.53
N GLN A 616 8.58 9.98 -12.25
CA GLN A 616 8.82 10.56 -13.57
C GLN A 616 9.81 11.75 -13.57
N ARG A 617 10.13 12.32 -12.41
CA ARG A 617 11.04 13.49 -12.27
C ARG A 617 12.40 13.16 -11.65
N ASN A 618 12.47 12.21 -10.72
CA ASN A 618 13.67 12.00 -9.92
C ASN A 618 14.32 10.61 -10.16
N GLY A 619 13.76 9.77 -11.04
CA GLY A 619 14.25 8.42 -11.33
C GLY A 619 13.62 7.35 -10.45
N THR A 620 14.27 6.19 -10.39
CA THR A 620 13.90 5.03 -9.56
C THR A 620 14.65 5.08 -8.23
N PHE A 621 13.93 4.93 -7.13
CA PHE A 621 14.50 4.78 -5.80
C PHE A 621 14.14 3.39 -5.27
N HIS A 622 15.08 2.73 -4.62
CA HIS A 622 14.82 1.46 -3.95
C HIS A 622 15.06 1.66 -2.45
N ASN A 623 14.03 1.47 -1.62
CA ASN A 623 14.15 1.50 -0.16
C ASN A 623 14.18 0.06 0.36
N MET A 624 15.24 -0.34 1.05
CA MET A 624 15.33 -1.69 1.63
C MET A 624 14.97 -1.72 3.11
N GLU A 625 14.23 -2.75 3.54
CA GLU A 625 14.00 -3.13 4.95
C GLU A 625 14.19 -4.64 5.13
N GLY A 626 14.85 -5.06 6.21
CA GLY A 626 15.32 -6.44 6.36
C GLY A 626 16.33 -6.66 7.48
N VAL A 627 17.28 -7.55 7.25
CA VAL A 627 18.31 -7.95 8.23
C VAL A 627 19.69 -7.99 7.57
N PHE A 628 20.71 -7.49 8.27
CA PHE A 628 22.10 -7.69 7.83
C PHE A 628 22.57 -9.12 8.16
N LEU A 629 23.20 -9.73 7.16
CA LEU A 629 23.86 -11.03 7.25
C LEU A 629 25.36 -10.81 7.40
N THR A 630 25.98 -11.48 8.35
CA THR A 630 27.44 -11.53 8.48
C THR A 630 28.03 -12.50 7.45
N MET A 631 29.35 -12.46 7.27
CA MET A 631 30.05 -13.46 6.45
C MET A 631 29.85 -14.88 7.01
N GLN A 632 29.85 -15.03 8.33
CA GLN A 632 29.63 -16.32 9.01
C GLN A 632 28.21 -16.87 8.79
N ASP A 633 27.19 -16.01 8.70
CA ASP A 633 25.82 -16.43 8.36
C ASP A 633 25.75 -17.01 6.93
N LEU A 634 26.55 -16.49 6.00
CA LEU A 634 26.63 -16.99 4.62
C LEU A 634 27.48 -18.28 4.54
N GLU A 635 28.67 -18.27 5.15
CA GLU A 635 29.62 -19.39 5.17
C GLU A 635 29.05 -20.66 5.81
N THR A 636 28.12 -20.54 6.75
CA THR A 636 27.46 -21.70 7.39
C THR A 636 26.42 -22.39 6.51
N VAL A 637 25.93 -21.76 5.43
CA VAL A 637 24.96 -22.35 4.49
C VAL A 637 25.62 -22.74 3.17
N PHE A 638 26.61 -21.98 2.69
CA PHE A 638 27.41 -22.35 1.51
C PHE A 638 28.55 -23.29 1.91
N SER A 639 28.22 -24.57 2.13
CA SER A 639 29.14 -25.64 2.57
C SER A 639 30.14 -26.15 1.51
N GLU A 640 30.10 -25.55 0.32
CA GLU A 640 31.10 -25.64 -0.76
C GLU A 640 31.60 -24.20 -1.03
N PRO A 641 32.80 -23.98 -1.60
CA PRO A 641 33.45 -22.66 -1.67
C PRO A 641 32.84 -21.69 -2.70
N TYR A 642 31.52 -21.46 -2.65
CA TYR A 642 30.76 -20.59 -3.54
C TYR A 642 31.03 -19.09 -3.33
N ILE A 643 31.73 -18.67 -2.27
CA ILE A 643 32.15 -17.29 -2.05
C ILE A 643 33.68 -17.27 -1.97
N HIS A 644 34.33 -16.69 -2.98
CA HIS A 644 35.79 -16.64 -3.09
C HIS A 644 36.38 -15.36 -2.47
N ASN A 645 35.67 -14.23 -2.55
CA ASN A 645 36.13 -12.96 -1.98
C ASN A 645 34.96 -11.98 -1.76
N ALA A 646 34.69 -11.58 -0.51
CA ALA A 646 33.76 -10.51 -0.19
C ALA A 646 34.54 -9.24 0.20
N SER A 647 34.50 -8.20 -0.64
CA SER A 647 35.25 -6.96 -0.42
C SER A 647 34.37 -5.70 -0.45
N CYS A 648 34.52 -4.85 0.57
CA CYS A 648 33.88 -3.54 0.58
C CYS A 648 34.69 -2.53 -0.26
N SER A 649 34.06 -1.99 -1.31
CA SER A 649 34.57 -0.82 -2.02
C SER A 649 34.62 0.38 -1.07
N PRO A 650 35.67 1.22 -1.13
CA PRO A 650 35.71 2.47 -0.35
C PRO A 650 34.50 3.38 -0.66
N TYR A 651 33.93 3.26 -1.87
CA TYR A 651 32.77 4.03 -2.33
C TYR A 651 31.40 3.46 -1.88
N GLY A 652 31.35 2.29 -1.22
CA GLY A 652 30.15 1.83 -0.51
C GLY A 652 29.54 0.50 -0.96
N GLY A 653 29.86 0.00 -2.16
CA GLY A 653 29.39 -1.30 -2.63
C GLY A 653 30.09 -2.49 -1.96
N VAL A 654 29.35 -3.58 -1.70
CA VAL A 654 29.88 -4.87 -1.25
C VAL A 654 30.05 -5.79 -2.46
N ASN A 655 31.28 -6.00 -2.92
CA ASN A 655 31.59 -6.95 -3.98
C ASN A 655 31.67 -8.37 -3.38
N ILE A 656 30.55 -9.10 -3.41
CA ILE A 656 30.56 -10.55 -3.14
C ILE A 656 30.96 -11.26 -4.44
N SER A 657 32.16 -11.82 -4.47
CA SER A 657 32.72 -12.57 -5.59
C SER A 657 32.41 -14.05 -5.39
N TRP A 658 31.59 -14.61 -6.28
CA TRP A 658 31.09 -15.97 -6.14
C TRP A 658 31.81 -16.91 -7.11
N TYR A 659 32.23 -18.08 -6.61
CA TYR A 659 32.58 -19.20 -7.47
C TYR A 659 31.26 -19.82 -7.99
N TYR A 660 31.25 -20.27 -9.24
CA TYR A 660 30.12 -21.00 -9.82
C TYR A 660 30.70 -22.11 -10.69
N PRO A 661 30.34 -23.40 -10.49
CA PRO A 661 30.78 -24.49 -11.34
C PRO A 661 29.99 -24.52 -12.66
N GLY A 662 30.00 -23.39 -13.38
CA GLY A 662 29.41 -23.22 -14.70
C GLY A 662 30.51 -23.18 -15.77
N LEU A 663 30.40 -24.02 -16.80
CA LEU A 663 31.30 -24.11 -17.96
C LEU A 663 32.79 -24.43 -17.69
N GLY A 664 33.25 -24.44 -16.43
CA GLY A 664 34.43 -25.19 -15.99
C GLY A 664 35.81 -24.69 -16.47
N MET A 665 35.88 -23.54 -17.15
CA MET A 665 37.14 -22.91 -17.61
C MET A 665 38.02 -22.38 -16.48
N GLU A 666 37.47 -22.07 -15.30
CA GLU A 666 38.29 -21.63 -14.16
C GLU A 666 39.13 -22.80 -13.61
N ASN A 667 38.60 -24.02 -13.66
CA ASN A 667 39.32 -25.27 -13.37
C ASN A 667 40.32 -25.69 -14.46
N LEU A 668 40.48 -24.93 -15.54
CA LEU A 668 41.60 -25.12 -16.48
C LEU A 668 42.84 -24.35 -16.05
N PHE A 669 42.72 -23.32 -15.20
CA PHE A 669 43.86 -22.59 -14.64
C PHE A 669 44.15 -22.97 -13.17
N VAL A 670 43.12 -23.34 -12.38
CA VAL A 670 43.26 -23.63 -10.94
C VAL A 670 43.87 -25.01 -10.62
N VAL A 671 43.89 -25.95 -11.57
CA VAL A 671 44.43 -27.31 -11.33
C VAL A 671 45.95 -27.33 -11.09
N GLU A 672 46.69 -26.32 -11.55
CA GLU A 672 48.14 -26.17 -11.31
C GLU A 672 48.51 -25.03 -10.34
N ASP A 673 47.52 -24.33 -9.77
CA ASP A 673 47.71 -23.19 -8.84
C ASP A 673 47.71 -23.63 -7.35
N ASN A 674 47.70 -24.95 -7.09
CA ASN A 674 47.78 -25.56 -5.75
C ASN A 674 49.22 -25.88 -5.30
N ASP A 675 50.24 -25.46 -6.05
CA ASP A 675 51.66 -25.54 -5.66
C ASP A 675 52.27 -24.14 -5.76
N ASP A 676 52.81 -23.59 -4.66
CA ASP A 676 53.33 -22.22 -4.49
C ASP A 676 54.63 -21.94 -5.31
N ARG A 677 54.71 -22.45 -6.54
CA ARG A 677 55.97 -22.73 -7.26
C ARG A 677 55.95 -22.46 -8.77
N ILE A 678 54.94 -21.78 -9.29
CA ILE A 678 54.94 -21.28 -10.69
C ILE A 678 55.11 -19.74 -10.69
N PRO A 679 56.34 -19.21 -10.81
CA PRO A 679 56.55 -17.78 -10.97
C PRO A 679 56.05 -17.32 -12.35
N ASP A 680 55.26 -16.25 -12.40
CA ASP A 680 54.60 -15.63 -13.57
C ASP A 680 55.51 -15.51 -14.82
N LYS A 681 55.59 -16.58 -15.62
CA LYS A 681 56.46 -16.71 -16.80
C LYS A 681 55.87 -17.66 -17.86
N HIS A 682 55.65 -17.10 -19.04
CA HIS A 682 55.55 -17.76 -20.35
C HIS A 682 54.79 -19.09 -20.45
N LEU A 683 53.56 -19.01 -20.96
CA LEU A 683 52.79 -20.13 -21.51
C LEU A 683 53.65 -21.03 -22.40
N THR A 684 53.78 -22.32 -22.07
CA THR A 684 54.45 -23.32 -22.92
C THR A 684 53.48 -23.94 -23.92
N PRO A 685 53.96 -24.43 -25.08
CA PRO A 685 53.11 -25.14 -26.05
C PRO A 685 52.46 -26.39 -25.48
N GLU A 686 53.14 -27.10 -24.57
CA GLU A 686 52.60 -28.31 -23.92
C GLU A 686 51.44 -27.98 -22.98
N LEU A 687 51.55 -26.92 -22.17
CA LEU A 687 50.46 -26.43 -21.33
C LEU A 687 49.26 -26.04 -22.19
N LEU A 688 49.48 -25.25 -23.25
CA LEU A 688 48.43 -24.84 -24.18
C LEU A 688 47.72 -26.04 -24.86
N THR A 689 48.45 -27.10 -25.21
CA THR A 689 47.89 -28.32 -25.79
C THR A 689 47.05 -29.11 -24.77
N SER A 690 47.48 -29.15 -23.51
CA SER A 690 46.71 -29.75 -22.39
C SER A 690 45.40 -28.99 -22.15
N LEU A 691 45.45 -27.65 -22.16
CA LEU A 691 44.29 -26.78 -22.00
C LEU A 691 43.28 -26.96 -23.15
N GLU A 692 43.75 -27.01 -24.40
CA GLU A 692 42.90 -27.22 -25.58
C GLU A 692 42.20 -28.58 -25.53
N SER A 693 42.91 -29.64 -25.14
CA SER A 693 42.37 -31.01 -25.05
C SER A 693 41.30 -31.14 -23.95
N SER A 694 41.61 -30.70 -22.73
CA SER A 694 40.69 -30.78 -21.58
C SER A 694 39.47 -29.85 -21.70
N PHE A 695 39.51 -28.86 -22.59
CA PHE A 695 38.33 -28.07 -22.96
C PHE A 695 37.40 -28.81 -23.93
N ILE A 696 37.95 -29.47 -24.96
CA ILE A 696 37.18 -30.26 -25.94
C ILE A 696 36.43 -31.41 -25.25
N ASP A 697 37.10 -32.17 -24.38
CA ASP A 697 36.46 -33.26 -23.63
C ASP A 697 35.28 -32.78 -22.75
N ARG A 698 35.34 -31.54 -22.26
CA ARG A 698 34.30 -30.93 -21.40
C ARG A 698 33.15 -30.32 -22.20
N LEU A 699 33.37 -29.89 -23.45
CA LEU A 699 32.28 -29.54 -24.36
C LEU A 699 31.43 -30.77 -24.67
N ALA A 700 32.07 -31.89 -25.02
CA ALA A 700 31.41 -33.17 -25.28
C ALA A 700 30.58 -33.70 -24.09
N TYR A 701 31.04 -33.45 -22.85
CA TYR A 701 30.37 -33.95 -21.64
C TYR A 701 29.04 -33.23 -21.30
N ASN A 702 28.84 -31.98 -21.73
CA ASN A 702 27.73 -31.14 -21.25
C ASN A 702 26.38 -31.31 -21.99
N GLN A 703 26.31 -32.17 -23.02
CA GLN A 703 25.08 -32.47 -23.80
C GLN A 703 24.28 -31.22 -24.26
N LEU A 704 24.99 -30.16 -24.65
CA LEU A 704 24.41 -29.09 -25.47
C LEU A 704 24.20 -29.64 -26.89
N GLY A 705 23.01 -30.20 -27.14
CA GLY A 705 22.70 -30.92 -28.38
C GLY A 705 22.85 -30.05 -29.64
N ASP A 706 23.41 -30.67 -30.68
CA ASP A 706 23.60 -30.16 -32.04
C ASP A 706 23.97 -28.66 -32.13
N LEU A 707 25.04 -28.30 -31.43
CA LEU A 707 25.86 -27.15 -31.83
C LEU A 707 26.38 -27.42 -33.25
N ASP A 708 25.97 -26.55 -34.19
CA ASP A 708 26.41 -26.55 -35.58
C ASP A 708 27.95 -26.64 -35.67
N ASP A 709 28.48 -27.57 -36.48
CA ASP A 709 29.92 -27.85 -36.61
C ASP A 709 30.72 -26.56 -36.88
N ASP A 710 30.14 -25.63 -37.65
CA ASP A 710 30.78 -24.34 -37.97
C ASP A 710 30.90 -23.42 -36.75
N ILE A 711 30.07 -23.57 -35.70
CA ILE A 711 30.17 -22.80 -34.44
C ILE A 711 31.30 -23.37 -33.57
N GLU A 712 31.39 -24.69 -33.40
CA GLU A 712 32.51 -25.29 -32.65
C GLU A 712 33.83 -24.93 -33.35
N ARG A 713 33.87 -25.09 -34.68
CA ARG A 713 35.02 -24.74 -35.51
C ARG A 713 35.39 -23.25 -35.44
N HIS A 714 34.41 -22.34 -35.41
CA HIS A 714 34.70 -20.91 -35.18
C HIS A 714 35.29 -20.65 -33.79
N ASN A 715 34.77 -21.28 -32.74
CA ASN A 715 35.32 -21.15 -31.40
C ASN A 715 36.75 -21.69 -31.32
N GLN A 716 37.04 -22.85 -31.92
CA GLN A 716 38.40 -23.37 -32.05
C GLN A 716 39.34 -22.40 -32.81
N ILE A 717 38.86 -21.77 -33.90
CA ILE A 717 39.64 -20.78 -34.66
C ILE A 717 39.91 -19.51 -33.83
N VAL A 718 38.93 -19.00 -33.10
CA VAL A 718 39.08 -17.82 -32.21
C VAL A 718 40.05 -18.13 -31.06
N ILE A 719 39.91 -19.29 -30.42
CA ILE A 719 40.83 -19.74 -29.37
C ILE A 719 42.25 -19.87 -29.92
N ARG A 720 42.45 -20.49 -31.10
CA ARG A 720 43.77 -20.58 -31.74
C ARG A 720 44.33 -19.23 -32.19
N ALA A 721 43.49 -18.23 -32.48
CA ALA A 721 43.96 -16.86 -32.75
C ALA A 721 44.44 -16.14 -31.48
N ILE A 722 43.75 -16.33 -30.35
CA ILE A 722 44.14 -15.79 -29.04
C ILE A 722 45.42 -16.48 -28.52
N VAL A 723 45.48 -17.81 -28.61
CA VAL A 723 46.62 -18.64 -28.17
C VAL A 723 47.83 -18.50 -29.09
N GLY A 724 47.61 -18.50 -30.41
CA GLY A 724 48.67 -18.44 -31.41
C GLY A 724 49.28 -17.05 -31.62
N THR A 725 48.71 -15.99 -31.05
CA THR A 725 49.33 -14.66 -31.07
C THR A 725 50.29 -14.49 -29.88
N SER A 726 51.59 -14.58 -30.16
CA SER A 726 52.69 -14.44 -29.20
C SER A 726 52.89 -13.00 -28.67
N ARG A 727 51.80 -12.29 -28.39
CA ARG A 727 51.75 -10.89 -27.92
C ARG A 727 51.34 -10.76 -26.44
N TYR A 728 50.78 -11.80 -25.85
CA TYR A 728 50.35 -11.79 -24.45
C TYR A 728 51.48 -12.25 -23.53
N SER A 729 52.04 -11.32 -22.75
CA SER A 729 53.18 -11.57 -21.87
C SER A 729 52.82 -12.16 -20.51
N SER A 730 51.53 -12.23 -20.16
CA SER A 730 51.01 -12.82 -18.91
C SER A 730 49.64 -13.46 -19.13
N ILE A 731 49.31 -14.44 -18.28
CA ILE A 731 48.00 -15.12 -18.27
C ILE A 731 46.87 -14.12 -17.94
N SER A 732 47.14 -13.15 -17.07
CA SER A 732 46.18 -12.09 -16.71
C SER A 732 45.75 -11.24 -17.91
N THR A 733 46.66 -10.96 -18.86
CA THR A 733 46.33 -10.16 -20.05
C THR A 733 45.41 -10.92 -21.01
N ALA A 734 45.64 -12.23 -21.18
CA ALA A 734 44.78 -13.08 -22.00
C ALA A 734 43.37 -13.23 -21.38
N ARG A 735 43.29 -13.39 -20.05
CA ARG A 735 42.02 -13.45 -19.30
C ARG A 735 41.19 -12.17 -19.45
N ASP A 736 41.84 -11.00 -19.39
CA ASP A 736 41.14 -9.70 -19.48
C ASP A 736 40.60 -9.43 -20.89
N GLU A 737 41.37 -9.74 -21.94
CA GLU A 737 40.92 -9.64 -23.33
C GLU A 737 39.83 -10.67 -23.67
N TYR A 738 39.94 -11.91 -23.19
CA TYR A 738 38.87 -12.92 -23.36
C TYR A 738 37.55 -12.49 -22.69
N SER A 739 37.64 -11.85 -21.50
CA SER A 739 36.49 -11.29 -20.80
C SER A 739 35.84 -10.15 -21.60
N ARG A 740 36.63 -9.29 -22.25
CA ARG A 740 36.13 -8.25 -23.17
C ARG A 740 35.49 -8.85 -24.41
N LEU A 741 36.06 -9.93 -24.96
CA LEU A 741 35.53 -10.64 -26.12
C LEU A 741 34.12 -11.18 -25.84
N ILE A 742 33.93 -11.88 -24.72
CA ILE A 742 32.63 -12.42 -24.28
C ILE A 742 31.58 -11.30 -24.14
N LEU A 743 31.96 -10.17 -23.53
CA LEU A 743 31.07 -9.02 -23.33
C LEU A 743 30.75 -8.24 -24.62
N GLY A 744 31.47 -8.47 -25.73
CA GLY A 744 31.32 -7.76 -27.01
C GLY A 744 30.78 -8.57 -28.18
N THR A 745 30.45 -9.86 -27.97
CA THR A 745 30.24 -10.89 -29.01
C THR A 745 29.23 -10.55 -30.13
N GLY A 746 28.24 -9.68 -29.90
CA GLY A 746 27.24 -9.34 -30.91
C GLY A 746 27.74 -8.39 -32.02
N VAL A 747 28.58 -7.41 -31.67
CA VAL A 747 28.99 -6.32 -32.60
C VAL A 747 30.44 -6.49 -33.04
N TYR A 748 31.35 -6.74 -32.09
CA TYR A 748 32.79 -6.77 -32.35
C TYR A 748 33.15 -7.88 -33.36
N THR A 749 32.51 -9.04 -33.22
CA THR A 749 32.66 -10.19 -34.13
C THR A 749 32.29 -9.85 -35.58
N VAL A 750 31.29 -8.98 -35.81
CA VAL A 750 30.81 -8.61 -37.14
C VAL A 750 31.73 -7.58 -37.81
N GLU A 751 32.30 -6.65 -37.06
CA GLU A 751 33.29 -5.70 -37.59
C GLU A 751 34.64 -6.38 -37.84
N LEU A 752 35.11 -7.22 -36.92
CA LEU A 752 36.35 -7.97 -37.09
C LEU A 752 36.28 -8.96 -38.28
N ALA A 753 35.12 -9.61 -38.48
CA ALA A 753 34.89 -10.45 -39.67
C ALA A 753 34.97 -9.62 -40.97
N LYS A 754 34.38 -8.42 -41.00
CA LYS A 754 34.48 -7.51 -42.16
C LYS A 754 35.92 -7.08 -42.43
N GLU A 755 36.69 -6.69 -41.41
CA GLU A 755 38.11 -6.34 -41.56
C GLU A 755 38.96 -7.50 -42.10
N LYS A 756 38.59 -8.76 -41.79
CA LYS A 756 39.28 -9.96 -42.31
C LYS A 756 38.69 -10.49 -43.62
N GLY A 757 37.72 -9.80 -44.23
CA GLY A 757 37.08 -10.21 -45.48
C GLY A 757 36.15 -11.43 -45.36
N ILE A 758 35.73 -11.79 -44.15
CA ILE A 758 34.90 -12.96 -43.86
C ILE A 758 33.41 -12.58 -43.95
N SER A 759 32.71 -13.17 -44.93
CA SER A 759 31.30 -12.86 -45.21
C SER A 759 30.33 -13.65 -44.32
N LEU A 760 30.06 -13.15 -43.11
CA LEU A 760 29.03 -13.71 -42.22
C LEU A 760 27.61 -13.58 -42.82
N LYS A 761 26.97 -14.71 -43.17
CA LYS A 761 25.55 -14.77 -43.56
C LYS A 761 24.65 -15.01 -42.34
N ILE A 762 24.29 -13.94 -41.64
CA ILE A 762 23.30 -14.01 -40.56
C ILE A 762 21.89 -14.11 -41.17
N PRO A 763 21.04 -15.09 -40.79
CA PRO A 763 19.65 -15.15 -41.21
C PRO A 763 18.86 -13.92 -40.73
N LYS A 764 18.04 -13.32 -41.62
CA LYS A 764 17.26 -12.12 -41.28
C LYS A 764 16.41 -12.25 -40.01
N SER A 765 15.91 -13.45 -39.72
CA SER A 765 15.13 -13.77 -38.52
C SER A 765 15.87 -13.62 -37.18
N ARG A 766 17.20 -13.35 -37.20
CA ARG A 766 17.99 -13.01 -36.00
C ARG A 766 18.53 -11.57 -36.00
N ILE A 767 18.04 -10.72 -36.90
CA ILE A 767 18.31 -9.27 -36.89
C ILE A 767 17.11 -8.58 -36.23
N PRO A 768 17.27 -7.85 -35.10
CA PRO A 768 16.17 -7.11 -34.50
C PRO A 768 15.68 -5.99 -35.42
N GLU A 769 14.41 -6.01 -35.82
CA GLU A 769 13.78 -4.91 -36.57
C GLU A 769 13.40 -3.78 -35.58
N GLY A 770 14.40 -3.02 -35.14
CA GLY A 770 14.28 -1.91 -34.21
C GLY A 770 15.30 -0.80 -34.49
N HIS A 771 14.80 0.42 -34.70
CA HIS A 771 15.51 1.62 -35.15
C HIS A 771 16.97 1.78 -34.69
N ALA A 772 17.90 1.86 -35.65
CA ALA A 772 19.21 2.46 -35.41
C ALA A 772 19.07 3.95 -35.07
N PRO A 773 19.91 4.50 -34.17
CA PRO A 773 19.82 5.90 -33.76
C PRO A 773 20.15 6.85 -34.92
N VAL A 774 19.38 7.93 -35.04
CA VAL A 774 19.60 9.00 -36.03
C VAL A 774 20.94 9.68 -35.76
N GLN A 775 21.80 9.79 -36.78
CA GLN A 775 23.05 10.52 -36.65
C GLN A 775 22.78 12.02 -36.38
N PRO A 776 23.55 12.67 -35.49
CA PRO A 776 23.47 14.12 -35.32
C PRO A 776 24.00 14.81 -36.58
N ASN A 777 23.14 15.59 -37.26
CA ASN A 777 23.52 16.41 -38.40
C ASN A 777 24.64 17.40 -38.00
N GLY A 778 25.79 17.37 -38.68
CA GLY A 778 26.83 18.36 -38.38
C GLY A 778 28.26 18.15 -38.86
N PHE A 779 28.56 17.31 -39.86
CA PHE A 779 29.86 17.35 -40.55
C PHE A 779 29.70 17.14 -42.07
N GLU A 780 30.27 18.06 -42.86
CA GLU A 780 30.19 18.05 -44.32
C GLU A 780 31.25 17.13 -44.96
N THR A 781 30.97 16.66 -46.17
CA THR A 781 31.77 15.68 -46.91
C THR A 781 33.01 16.30 -47.58
N GLY A 782 34.16 16.23 -46.90
CA GLY A 782 35.46 16.61 -47.46
C GLY A 782 36.23 15.43 -48.09
N HIS A 783 36.28 15.34 -49.43
CA HIS A 783 37.18 14.41 -50.12
C HIS A 783 38.66 14.84 -49.99
N VAL A 784 39.53 13.94 -49.51
CA VAL A 784 41.00 14.07 -49.64
C VAL A 784 41.60 12.69 -50.01
N ASN A 785 42.59 12.68 -50.90
CA ASN A 785 43.21 11.47 -51.42
C ASN A 785 44.15 10.77 -50.42
N PHE A 786 44.24 9.45 -50.51
CA PHE A 786 45.40 8.69 -50.04
C PHE A 786 46.59 8.86 -51.01
N ASN A 787 47.74 9.33 -50.51
CA ASN A 787 49.08 9.11 -51.05
C ASN A 787 50.12 9.75 -50.10
N GLY A 788 51.24 9.08 -49.77
CA GLY A 788 52.38 9.73 -49.09
C GLY A 788 53.01 9.01 -47.88
N VAL A 789 53.67 7.88 -48.14
CA VAL A 789 54.87 7.33 -47.46
C VAL A 789 55.53 8.16 -46.33
N SER A 790 55.65 7.61 -45.11
CA SER A 790 56.93 7.38 -44.37
C SER A 790 56.74 6.88 -42.92
N GLU A 791 57.76 6.20 -42.37
CA GLU A 791 57.88 5.71 -40.98
C GLU A 791 58.40 6.81 -39.99
N PRO A 792 58.86 6.50 -38.76
CA PRO A 792 58.06 6.14 -37.57
C PRO A 792 58.28 7.10 -36.36
N GLY A 793 57.28 7.27 -35.48
CA GLY A 793 57.29 8.33 -34.43
C GLY A 793 56.72 7.93 -33.05
N ASN A 794 57.62 7.53 -32.17
CA ASN A 794 57.44 7.00 -30.81
C ASN A 794 56.92 8.02 -29.73
N ILE A 795 56.50 7.50 -28.56
CA ILE A 795 56.48 8.13 -27.20
C ILE A 795 55.23 8.86 -26.63
N SER A 796 54.62 8.19 -25.64
CA SER A 796 53.93 8.59 -24.39
C SER A 796 52.99 9.82 -24.30
N PHE A 797 51.81 9.59 -23.71
CA PHE A 797 51.03 10.59 -22.96
C PHE A 797 51.35 10.54 -21.46
N ARG A 798 51.55 11.69 -20.81
CA ARG A 798 51.49 11.83 -19.34
C ARG A 798 50.93 13.20 -18.95
N ASN A 799 49.76 13.16 -18.30
CA ASN A 799 48.99 14.21 -17.61
C ASN A 799 49.44 15.69 -17.74
N ALA A 800 48.55 16.51 -18.29
CA ALA A 800 48.49 17.95 -18.00
C ALA A 800 47.03 18.38 -17.75
N LEU A 801 46.80 19.08 -16.64
CA LEU A 801 45.51 19.71 -16.29
C LEU A 801 45.66 21.24 -16.34
N SER A 802 44.57 21.92 -16.74
CA SER A 802 44.36 23.38 -16.70
C SER A 802 45.19 24.26 -17.65
N GLY A 803 44.58 25.36 -18.13
CA GLY A 803 45.30 26.51 -18.69
C GLY A 803 44.89 27.00 -20.08
N ILE A 804 43.75 27.71 -20.20
CA ILE A 804 43.52 28.67 -21.30
C ILE A 804 43.44 30.09 -20.70
N PHE A 805 43.93 31.08 -21.46
CA PHE A 805 44.50 32.32 -20.90
C PHE A 805 43.55 33.54 -20.83
N ARG A 806 44.03 34.59 -20.14
CA ARG A 806 43.33 35.85 -19.83
C ARG A 806 43.51 36.95 -20.91
N ARG A 807 42.69 38.01 -20.77
CA ARG A 807 42.82 39.44 -21.17
C ARG A 807 42.15 39.87 -22.48
N SER A 808 41.68 41.12 -22.69
CA SER A 808 41.00 42.16 -21.87
C SER A 808 41.08 43.52 -22.60
N ILE A 809 40.00 44.32 -22.69
CA ILE A 809 40.03 45.76 -23.10
C ILE A 809 38.72 46.47 -22.65
N THR A 810 38.69 47.81 -22.61
CA THR A 810 37.64 48.61 -21.93
C THR A 810 37.13 49.86 -22.69
N ARG A 811 35.82 50.13 -22.58
CA ARG A 811 35.09 51.44 -22.63
C ARG A 811 35.38 52.48 -23.74
N THR A 812 34.31 52.91 -24.44
CA THR A 812 34.02 54.34 -24.76
C THR A 812 32.51 54.57 -25.07
N GLN A 813 32.08 55.83 -25.29
CA GLN A 813 30.67 56.32 -25.42
C GLN A 813 30.41 56.90 -26.86
N PRO A 814 29.29 57.60 -27.26
CA PRO A 814 28.07 58.07 -26.54
C PRO A 814 26.70 57.91 -27.29
N MET A 815 25.63 58.59 -26.82
CA MET A 815 24.24 58.60 -27.35
C MET A 815 24.01 59.51 -28.59
N PRO A 816 22.80 59.44 -29.18
CA PRO A 816 21.95 60.66 -29.20
C PRO A 816 20.47 60.49 -28.75
N ARG A 817 19.78 61.63 -28.61
CA ARG A 817 18.33 61.89 -28.34
C ARG A 817 17.80 62.81 -29.48
N PRO A 818 16.47 62.98 -29.76
CA PRO A 818 15.41 63.57 -28.91
C PRO A 818 14.14 62.66 -28.86
N ILE A 819 12.85 63.01 -28.68
CA ILE A 819 12.00 64.23 -28.65
C ILE A 819 10.93 64.13 -27.51
N ARG A 820 10.31 65.26 -27.13
CA ARG A 820 9.03 65.40 -26.40
C ARG A 820 8.20 66.53 -27.02
N PRO A 821 6.85 66.53 -26.91
CA PRO A 821 6.16 67.54 -26.05
C PRO A 821 4.90 66.98 -25.35
N LEU A 822 4.14 67.65 -24.45
CA LEU A 822 4.35 68.71 -23.43
C LEU A 822 3.15 68.63 -22.40
N PRO A 823 3.17 69.29 -21.22
CA PRO A 823 2.20 69.05 -20.13
C PRO A 823 1.33 70.27 -19.69
N THR A 824 0.33 70.02 -18.82
CA THR A 824 -0.22 70.87 -17.71
C THR A 824 -1.40 70.08 -17.05
N ILE A 825 -1.98 70.32 -15.86
CA ILE A 825 -2.04 71.45 -14.89
C ILE A 825 -1.90 70.93 -13.41
N TYR A 826 -1.34 71.77 -12.53
CA TYR A 826 -1.45 71.85 -11.04
C TYR A 826 -1.52 73.37 -10.68
N PRO A 827 -1.65 73.90 -9.41
CA PRO A 827 -1.61 73.34 -8.04
C PRO A 827 -3.01 73.30 -7.31
N ILE A 828 -3.36 73.59 -6.03
CA ILE A 828 -2.87 74.39 -4.86
C ILE A 828 -3.21 73.72 -3.47
N ARG A 829 -2.48 74.18 -2.44
CA ARG A 829 -2.62 74.08 -0.94
C ARG A 829 -4.06 74.29 -0.38
N HIS A 830 -4.45 73.89 0.84
CA HIS A 830 -4.01 74.44 2.16
C HIS A 830 -4.53 73.62 3.39
N MET A 831 -3.88 73.79 4.56
CA MET A 831 -4.44 73.54 5.93
C MET A 831 -5.05 74.85 6.50
N PRO A 832 -5.66 74.98 7.73
CA PRO A 832 -5.84 74.00 8.83
C PRO A 832 -7.19 74.05 9.64
N SER A 833 -7.35 73.12 10.61
CA SER A 833 -7.97 73.31 11.97
C SER A 833 -9.48 73.62 12.18
N SER A 834 -9.93 73.36 13.43
CA SER A 834 -11.22 73.67 14.10
C SER A 834 -12.42 72.73 13.83
N GLY A 835 -13.39 72.56 14.76
CA GLY A 835 -13.41 72.93 16.20
C GLY A 835 -14.79 73.33 16.77
N SER A 836 -15.11 72.90 18.01
CA SER A 836 -16.37 73.15 18.77
C SER A 836 -17.63 72.45 18.23
N ARG A 837 -18.70 72.15 18.99
CA ARG A 837 -19.19 72.60 20.32
C ARG A 837 -19.46 71.38 21.26
N PHE A 838 -19.19 71.40 22.58
CA PHE A 838 -19.90 72.09 23.70
C PHE A 838 -21.38 71.66 23.83
N ASN A 839 -21.94 71.27 25.00
CA ASN A 839 -21.41 71.18 26.38
C ASN A 839 -22.30 70.34 27.35
N ASN A 840 -21.93 70.29 28.64
CA ASN A 840 -22.67 69.90 29.87
C ASN A 840 -22.74 68.40 30.26
N ASP A 841 -22.75 68.00 31.55
CA ASP A 841 -22.11 68.49 32.80
C ASP A 841 -22.33 67.50 33.98
N PHE A 842 -21.67 67.74 35.13
CA PHE A 842 -21.70 67.01 36.44
C PHE A 842 -21.05 65.61 36.45
N GLU A 843 -20.05 65.29 37.30
CA GLU A 843 -19.97 65.31 38.78
C GLU A 843 -20.89 64.26 39.46
N SER A 844 -20.49 63.50 40.49
CA SER A 844 -19.20 63.31 41.18
C SER A 844 -19.19 61.88 41.81
N ASN A 845 -18.26 61.37 42.64
CA ASN A 845 -17.20 61.98 43.46
C ASN A 845 -15.99 61.02 43.68
N THR A 846 -15.47 60.89 44.91
CA THR A 846 -14.17 60.30 45.26
C THR A 846 -14.22 59.33 46.46
N ALA A 847 -13.14 58.55 46.63
CA ALA A 847 -12.63 57.97 47.90
C ALA A 847 -13.43 56.83 48.60
N ALA A 848 -12.82 55.91 49.36
CA ALA A 848 -11.42 55.44 49.43
C ALA A 848 -11.29 54.04 50.10
N THR A 849 -10.15 53.37 49.89
CA THR A 849 -9.65 52.16 50.59
C THR A 849 -9.52 52.33 52.12
N PRO A 850 -9.48 51.29 53.01
CA PRO A 850 -8.68 50.06 52.79
C PRO A 850 -9.02 48.71 53.51
N ARG A 851 -8.40 47.63 53.00
CA ARG A 851 -7.80 46.43 53.68
C ARG A 851 -8.49 45.71 54.87
N LYS A 852 -8.51 44.35 54.71
CA LYS A 852 -8.23 43.23 55.66
C LYS A 852 -9.39 42.45 56.36
N LYS A 853 -9.36 41.14 56.07
CA LYS A 853 -9.41 39.96 56.98
C LYS A 853 -10.74 39.25 57.36
N SER A 854 -10.72 37.95 57.04
CA SER A 854 -11.13 36.75 57.81
C SER A 854 -12.60 36.40 58.05
N ASP A 855 -12.91 35.15 57.70
CA ASP A 855 -14.13 34.41 58.02
C ASP A 855 -14.38 34.20 59.53
N LYS A 856 -15.65 34.27 59.92
CA LYS A 856 -16.37 33.32 60.83
C LYS A 856 -17.80 33.82 61.08
N GLY A 857 -18.75 33.47 60.20
CA GLY A 857 -20.16 33.90 60.35
C GLY A 857 -21.21 32.92 59.80
N ASN A 858 -21.10 32.51 58.53
CA ASN A 858 -22.19 31.84 57.80
C ASN A 858 -22.50 30.39 58.24
N ALA A 859 -21.72 29.80 59.14
CA ALA A 859 -21.94 28.44 59.62
C ALA A 859 -23.19 28.27 60.52
N ARG A 860 -23.74 29.36 61.10
CA ARG A 860 -24.87 29.26 62.06
C ARG A 860 -26.25 29.38 61.40
N ARG A 861 -26.44 30.28 60.43
CA ARG A 861 -27.74 30.53 59.77
C ARG A 861 -28.27 29.39 58.88
N ARG A 862 -27.42 28.46 58.44
CA ARG A 862 -27.86 27.28 57.65
C ARG A 862 -28.43 26.11 58.49
N LYS A 863 -28.45 26.21 59.83
CA LYS A 863 -29.01 25.17 60.71
C LYS A 863 -30.47 25.34 61.10
N GLU A 864 -31.02 26.56 61.00
CA GLU A 864 -32.41 26.85 61.42
C GLU A 864 -33.43 26.63 60.30
N PHE A 865 -33.04 26.89 59.04
CA PHE A 865 -33.90 26.75 57.84
C PHE A 865 -34.23 25.31 57.40
N LYS A 866 -34.04 24.31 58.28
CA LYS A 866 -34.22 22.88 57.99
C LYS A 866 -35.18 22.15 58.94
N LYS A 867 -35.96 22.89 59.73
CA LYS A 867 -36.78 22.31 60.82
C LYS A 867 -38.29 22.27 60.53
N ASP A 868 -38.79 23.11 59.62
CA ASP A 868 -40.23 23.43 59.53
C ASP A 868 -40.96 22.79 58.34
N MET A 869 -40.42 21.69 57.78
CA MET A 869 -41.14 20.82 56.84
C MET A 869 -40.91 19.35 57.21
N ALA A 870 -41.84 18.83 58.00
CA ALA A 870 -41.96 17.42 58.37
C ALA A 870 -43.42 16.98 58.15
N GLU A 871 -43.66 16.33 57.01
CA GLU A 871 -44.89 15.59 56.71
C GLU A 871 -44.59 14.08 56.79
N PRO A 872 -45.62 13.21 56.93
CA PRO A 872 -45.45 11.96 57.68
C PRO A 872 -44.56 10.92 56.99
N MET A 873 -43.78 10.22 57.82
CA MET A 873 -42.98 9.08 57.37
C MET A 873 -43.91 7.93 56.95
N VAL A 874 -43.99 7.69 55.64
CA VAL A 874 -44.32 6.36 55.12
C VAL A 874 -43.13 5.45 55.45
N GLU A 875 -43.39 4.25 55.99
CA GLU A 875 -42.35 3.22 56.14
C GLU A 875 -41.91 2.76 54.74
N THR A 876 -40.83 3.36 54.24
CA THR A 876 -40.13 2.88 53.06
C THR A 876 -39.43 1.58 53.44
N ASN A 877 -40.01 0.44 53.08
CA ASN A 877 -39.31 -0.84 53.06
C ASN A 877 -38.01 -0.66 52.26
N GLU A 878 -36.85 -0.68 52.93
CA GLU A 878 -35.57 -0.67 52.24
C GLU A 878 -35.50 -1.92 51.35
N PRO A 879 -35.16 -1.79 50.06
CA PRO A 879 -35.13 -2.93 49.16
C PRO A 879 -34.07 -3.92 49.66
N VAL A 880 -34.50 -5.13 49.99
CA VAL A 880 -33.63 -6.20 50.50
C VAL A 880 -32.57 -6.49 49.45
N ILE A 881 -31.35 -6.02 49.70
CA ILE A 881 -30.21 -6.21 48.81
C ILE A 881 -29.96 -7.73 48.72
N PRO A 882 -30.09 -8.36 47.53
CA PRO A 882 -29.79 -9.78 47.38
C PRO A 882 -28.33 -10.05 47.72
N THR A 883 -28.04 -11.22 48.28
CA THR A 883 -26.68 -11.64 48.66
C THR A 883 -26.40 -13.07 48.23
N GLY A 884 -25.12 -13.43 48.12
CA GLY A 884 -24.69 -14.70 47.52
C GLY A 884 -24.78 -14.70 45.99
N LYS A 885 -24.19 -15.72 45.37
CA LYS A 885 -24.15 -15.89 43.91
C LYS A 885 -25.49 -16.48 43.45
N THR A 886 -26.40 -15.60 43.01
CA THR A 886 -27.78 -15.92 42.63
C THR A 886 -28.22 -15.00 41.50
N GLN A 887 -29.17 -15.42 40.66
CA GLN A 887 -29.66 -14.60 39.55
C GLN A 887 -30.17 -13.23 40.05
N ALA A 888 -30.92 -13.22 41.16
CA ALA A 888 -31.40 -11.99 41.79
C ALA A 888 -30.27 -11.03 42.22
N ARG A 889 -29.06 -11.54 42.53
CA ARG A 889 -27.88 -10.70 42.78
C ARG A 889 -27.34 -10.09 41.48
N ALA A 890 -27.22 -10.88 40.41
CA ALA A 890 -26.78 -10.39 39.10
C ALA A 890 -27.75 -9.34 38.55
N ASP A 891 -29.06 -9.62 38.55
CA ASP A 891 -30.11 -8.69 38.10
C ASP A 891 -30.06 -7.36 38.88
N TRP A 892 -29.90 -7.42 40.20
CA TRP A 892 -29.77 -6.24 41.06
C TRP A 892 -28.48 -5.44 40.79
N LEU A 893 -27.35 -6.11 40.54
CA LEU A 893 -26.10 -5.45 40.16
C LEU A 893 -26.20 -4.75 38.79
N ILE A 894 -26.92 -5.35 37.83
CA ILE A 894 -27.22 -4.75 36.53
C ILE A 894 -28.13 -3.51 36.70
N GLU A 895 -29.17 -3.59 37.53
CA GLU A 895 -30.01 -2.43 37.85
C GLU A 895 -29.19 -1.31 38.53
N GLN A 896 -28.36 -1.64 39.52
CA GLN A 896 -27.49 -0.66 40.18
C GLN A 896 -26.44 -0.07 39.24
N THR A 897 -26.02 -0.81 38.21
CA THR A 897 -25.15 -0.34 37.13
C THR A 897 -25.85 0.72 36.29
N GLU A 898 -27.05 0.47 35.78
CA GLU A 898 -27.83 1.47 35.03
C GLU A 898 -28.20 2.69 35.86
N MET A 899 -28.62 2.49 37.13
CA MET A 899 -28.80 3.58 38.08
C MET A 899 -27.52 4.39 38.36
N THR A 900 -26.34 3.86 38.07
CA THR A 900 -25.04 4.54 38.25
C THR A 900 -24.57 5.20 36.96
N ARG A 901 -24.81 4.58 35.79
CA ARG A 901 -24.66 5.19 34.46
C ARG A 901 -25.49 6.47 34.34
N ALA A 902 -26.75 6.46 34.78
CA ALA A 902 -27.60 7.65 34.84
C ALA A 902 -27.02 8.78 35.73
N LYS A 903 -26.35 8.44 36.84
CA LYS A 903 -25.68 9.42 37.72
C LYS A 903 -24.43 10.02 37.07
N ILE A 904 -23.70 9.24 36.26
CA ILE A 904 -22.59 9.75 35.45
C ILE A 904 -23.09 10.76 34.42
N THR A 905 -24.15 10.46 33.67
CA THR A 905 -24.75 11.40 32.71
C THR A 905 -25.14 12.72 33.37
N ALA A 906 -25.68 12.68 34.59
CA ALA A 906 -25.98 13.89 35.37
C ALA A 906 -24.71 14.65 35.84
N GLN A 907 -23.61 13.98 36.17
CA GLN A 907 -22.33 14.66 36.47
C GLN A 907 -21.65 15.22 35.22
N ILE A 908 -21.78 14.57 34.05
CA ILE A 908 -21.29 15.08 32.76
C ILE A 908 -21.99 16.40 32.42
N ALA A 909 -23.33 16.45 32.52
CA ALA A 909 -24.07 17.70 32.31
C ALA A 909 -23.61 18.84 33.25
N ILE A 910 -23.27 18.53 34.51
CA ILE A 910 -22.73 19.50 35.47
C ILE A 910 -21.29 19.94 35.10
N ARG A 911 -20.43 19.01 34.67
CA ARG A 911 -19.07 19.29 34.19
C ARG A 911 -19.09 20.22 32.98
N ASP A 912 -19.97 19.93 32.02
CA ASP A 912 -20.03 20.62 30.74
C ASP A 912 -20.66 22.02 30.90
N GLN A 913 -21.70 22.15 31.72
CA GLN A 913 -22.22 23.44 32.13
C GLN A 913 -21.16 24.29 32.86
N ALA A 914 -20.40 23.69 33.78
CA ALA A 914 -19.32 24.39 34.48
C ALA A 914 -18.17 24.82 33.55
N MET A 915 -17.92 24.08 32.46
CA MET A 915 -16.96 24.48 31.41
C MET A 915 -17.48 25.66 30.59
N VAL A 916 -18.74 25.62 30.17
CA VAL A 916 -19.40 26.71 29.44
C VAL A 916 -19.44 28.01 30.26
N ASP A 917 -19.74 27.92 31.56
CA ASP A 917 -19.77 29.12 32.42
C ASP A 917 -18.36 29.58 32.86
N TYR A 918 -17.37 28.68 32.88
CA TYR A 918 -15.95 29.06 33.00
C TYR A 918 -15.48 29.86 31.77
N GLN A 919 -15.83 29.42 30.55
CA GLN A 919 -15.51 30.12 29.30
C GLN A 919 -16.14 31.53 29.28
N LYS A 920 -17.44 31.66 29.56
CA LYS A 920 -18.12 32.97 29.66
C LYS A 920 -17.50 33.91 30.71
N ALA A 921 -17.01 33.37 31.82
CA ALA A 921 -16.33 34.16 32.87
C ALA A 921 -14.90 34.56 32.50
N TYR A 922 -14.26 33.85 31.55
CA TYR A 922 -12.94 34.19 31.03
C TYR A 922 -12.99 35.45 30.16
N ASP A 923 -14.03 35.58 29.33
CA ASP A 923 -14.25 36.72 28.43
C ASP A 923 -14.76 37.99 29.14
N GLY A 924 -15.10 37.93 30.43
CA GLY A 924 -15.78 39.01 31.14
C GLY A 924 -15.53 39.09 32.65
N ASN A 925 -14.42 39.74 33.05
CA ASN A 925 -14.17 40.25 34.41
C ASN A 925 -14.26 39.25 35.58
N GLY A 926 -13.50 38.16 35.51
CA GLY A 926 -12.89 37.56 36.70
C GLY A 926 -13.25 36.11 36.95
N ILE A 927 -12.26 35.22 36.82
CA ILE A 927 -12.37 33.79 37.11
C ILE A 927 -12.69 33.58 38.61
N THR A 928 -13.90 33.11 38.91
CA THR A 928 -14.22 32.62 40.25
C THR A 928 -13.62 31.22 40.45
N LEU A 929 -12.94 31.02 41.58
CA LEU A 929 -12.34 29.74 41.96
C LEU A 929 -13.38 28.60 42.14
N GLU A 930 -14.67 28.95 42.15
CA GLU A 930 -15.79 28.04 42.36
C GLU A 930 -16.16 27.25 41.10
N HIS A 931 -16.09 27.83 39.89
CA HIS A 931 -16.37 27.09 38.64
C HIS A 931 -15.33 25.99 38.38
N GLN A 932 -14.04 26.31 38.55
CA GLN A 932 -12.96 25.32 38.42
C GLN A 932 -13.10 24.18 39.45
N ARG A 933 -13.51 24.51 40.69
CA ARG A 933 -13.84 23.51 41.73
C ARG A 933 -15.07 22.68 41.36
N ALA A 934 -16.12 23.27 40.79
CA ALA A 934 -17.31 22.54 40.35
C ALA A 934 -16.96 21.50 39.27
N TRP A 935 -16.20 21.92 38.25
CA TRP A 935 -15.67 21.05 37.19
C TRP A 935 -14.82 19.90 37.76
N THR A 936 -13.81 20.22 38.59
CA THR A 936 -12.92 19.20 39.19
C THR A 936 -13.67 18.22 40.11
N ASN A 937 -14.70 18.69 40.82
CA ASN A 937 -15.55 17.83 41.66
C ASN A 937 -16.53 16.97 40.85
N ALA A 938 -16.95 17.42 39.66
CA ALA A 938 -17.74 16.61 38.74
C ALA A 938 -16.90 15.48 38.15
N GLU A 939 -15.68 15.78 37.67
CA GLU A 939 -14.77 14.75 37.14
C GLU A 939 -14.42 13.68 38.18
N LYS A 940 -14.03 14.08 39.41
CA LYS A 940 -13.74 13.12 40.48
C LYS A 940 -14.92 12.20 40.80
N LYS A 941 -16.15 12.70 40.69
CA LYS A 941 -17.36 11.87 40.86
C LYS A 941 -17.62 10.97 39.65
N ILE A 942 -17.35 11.43 38.43
CA ILE A 942 -17.44 10.58 37.23
C ILE A 942 -16.48 9.40 37.36
N THR A 943 -15.23 9.63 37.79
CA THR A 943 -14.26 8.56 38.06
C THR A 943 -14.78 7.58 39.13
N GLN A 944 -15.16 8.08 40.31
CA GLN A 944 -15.69 7.25 41.41
C GLN A 944 -16.97 6.48 41.08
N LEU A 945 -17.81 7.00 40.19
CA LEU A 945 -19.00 6.30 39.69
C LEU A 945 -18.65 5.27 38.61
N SER A 946 -17.57 5.49 37.84
CA SER A 946 -17.08 4.54 36.83
C SER A 946 -16.43 3.34 37.51
N GLU A 947 -15.50 3.55 38.45
CA GLU A 947 -14.90 2.50 39.30
C GLU A 947 -15.96 1.62 39.99
N LYS A 948 -17.11 2.22 40.31
CA LYS A 948 -18.25 1.53 40.93
C LYS A 948 -19.09 0.74 39.93
N ILE A 949 -19.21 1.21 38.68
CA ILE A 949 -19.78 0.44 37.57
C ILE A 949 -18.90 -0.77 37.28
N ASP A 950 -17.59 -0.56 37.08
CA ASP A 950 -16.64 -1.63 36.77
C ASP A 950 -16.70 -2.74 37.84
N LYS A 951 -16.81 -2.37 39.11
CA LYS A 951 -17.03 -3.34 40.20
C LYS A 951 -18.36 -4.09 40.09
N PHE A 952 -19.47 -3.40 39.79
CA PHE A 952 -20.78 -4.05 39.68
C PHE A 952 -20.89 -4.96 38.45
N GLU A 953 -20.32 -4.56 37.32
CA GLU A 953 -20.30 -5.35 36.08
C GLU A 953 -19.44 -6.62 36.27
N ASN A 954 -18.26 -6.52 36.89
CA ASN A 954 -17.44 -7.69 37.23
C ASN A 954 -18.11 -8.62 38.25
N GLU A 955 -18.68 -8.08 39.34
CA GLU A 955 -19.40 -8.89 40.34
C GLU A 955 -20.65 -9.57 39.75
N ALA A 956 -21.31 -8.94 38.77
CA ALA A 956 -22.42 -9.57 38.05
C ALA A 956 -21.93 -10.68 37.10
N LEU A 957 -20.83 -10.45 36.38
CA LEU A 957 -20.23 -11.42 35.47
C LEU A 957 -19.80 -12.69 36.20
N GLU A 958 -19.01 -12.57 37.28
CA GLU A 958 -18.58 -13.70 38.12
C GLU A 958 -19.77 -14.53 38.62
N ILE A 959 -20.90 -13.89 38.90
CA ILE A 959 -22.12 -14.56 39.38
C ILE A 959 -22.86 -15.25 38.24
N MET A 960 -22.91 -14.68 37.04
CA MET A 960 -23.54 -15.32 35.88
C MET A 960 -22.70 -16.51 35.39
N GLU A 961 -21.37 -16.39 35.33
CA GLU A 961 -20.47 -17.50 34.96
C GLU A 961 -20.57 -18.69 35.94
N GLU A 962 -20.73 -18.45 37.24
CA GLU A 962 -20.99 -19.51 38.24
C GLU A 962 -22.46 -19.97 38.35
N LEU A 963 -23.37 -19.42 37.53
CA LEU A 963 -24.75 -19.91 37.37
C LEU A 963 -24.97 -20.65 36.04
N GLU A 964 -24.07 -20.46 35.07
CA GLU A 964 -24.02 -21.23 33.81
C GLU A 964 -23.22 -22.55 33.93
N ALA A 965 -22.47 -22.74 35.01
CA ALA A 965 -21.56 -23.88 35.27
C ALA A 965 -22.16 -24.99 36.16
#